data_AF-A0A3M2MAY0-F1
#
_entry.id   AF-A0A3M2MAY0-F1
#
_cell.length_a   1.000
_cell.length_b   1.000
_cell.length_c   1.000
_cell.angle_alpha   90.00
_cell.angle_beta   90.00
_cell.angle_gamma   90.00
#
_symmetry.space_group_name_H-M   'P 1'
#
loop_
_entity.id
_entity.type
_entity.pdbx_description
1 polymer ?
#
loop_
_entity_poly.entity_id
_entity_poly.type
_entity_poly.pdbx_seq_one_letter_code
_entity_poly.pdbx_strand_id
1 'polypeptide(L)'
;MSRATSRRLLTSSLIACLVVLGLTAPAQAHIERPSYWPDPKPDCSVSPCAGGKVPTARTLASALQPGSRTHVVCQSDSLTRLRASIDKARRAGYYIRPHDHRKLGKAEADALWKTNKALFARCSFHEIQAAVTASGNNDRVVVLPGVYTEPTSRKALTHDPACKQYELLSGAYSYLGEYRCQNDANLIAVMGRTPGAGKDPDPPLVDRHGIPNLGSCIRCNLQMEGSGVGADDVVVDAGRVASGNGGPRGSAKDVALRVDRADGFVLRNMNVRHANEHGIYVLETDGYLLDRFKAYYSGEYGVLTFVEDHGLIQNCEAAGSGDSGLYPGAGAKTSAGRDTKWYPAFRYSQEIRYCDSHHNTSGYSGTDGSATHVDHNNFYGNSLGFTTDVFTAAGHPGFPQQGDLVEANNFYSNNYNPYLPGSDVSPTVPVPVGTALWIAGGNDNVVRQNHIYDNWRRGPMLFSSPDAAVCGNRNDIPGCNPLTVSTSYRNKFYGNTMGVSPTGTVAPNGVDFWWDAFPGNTGNCWWGNKAAPGKKVTSSPANLPDCYSGRAPWLSVGFGNLSNEAELLTCITQDTRAPGGACPWYTTPAKPGTANRTAPGKTAAANENEEDGSLSHVDCLWWKTVTPAQRQHMLDVMRQVFGARIGSSDHAAIGGTLTDEQATTVFGNACAPAYATAFKLYKLYNHAAAFMAKR
;
A
#
# COMPACT_ATOMS: atom_id res chain seq x y z
N MET A 1 3.56 72.42 -13.73
CA MET A 1 2.34 72.53 -12.89
C MET A 1 1.42 71.37 -13.22
N SER A 2 0.79 70.82 -12.18
CA SER A 2 -0.27 69.81 -12.16
C SER A 2 0.11 68.32 -12.19
N ARG A 3 -0.47 67.65 -11.19
CA ARG A 3 -0.40 66.25 -10.78
C ARG A 3 -1.27 65.37 -11.68
N ALA A 4 -0.95 64.07 -11.67
CA ALA A 4 -1.85 62.91 -11.56
C ALA A 4 -1.63 61.87 -12.66
N THR A 5 -0.96 60.76 -12.32
CA THR A 5 -1.35 59.38 -12.69
C THR A 5 -0.36 58.35 -12.11
N SER A 6 -0.40 58.17 -10.79
CA SER A 6 0.03 56.92 -10.15
C SER A 6 -1.22 56.21 -9.65
N ARG A 7 -1.85 55.42 -10.51
CA ARG A 7 -2.94 54.47 -10.18
C ARG A 7 -3.28 53.66 -11.43
N ARG A 8 -2.44 52.67 -11.75
CA ARG A 8 -2.73 51.55 -12.68
C ARG A 8 -1.57 50.56 -12.58
N LEU A 9 -1.46 49.89 -11.43
CA LEU A 9 -0.60 48.74 -11.16
C LEU A 9 -0.86 48.42 -9.68
N LEU A 10 -2.03 47.84 -9.36
CA LEU A 10 -2.41 47.26 -8.06
C LEU A 10 -3.91 46.89 -8.08
N THR A 11 -4.34 46.05 -9.03
CA THR A 11 -5.70 45.46 -9.03
C THR A 11 -5.69 44.11 -9.74
N SER A 12 -4.86 43.18 -9.27
CA SER A 12 -4.95 41.76 -9.65
C SER A 12 -4.58 40.79 -8.51
N SER A 13 -4.48 41.27 -7.27
CA SER A 13 -4.01 40.44 -6.12
C SER A 13 -4.92 40.55 -4.88
N LEU A 14 -6.19 40.94 -5.06
CA LEU A 14 -7.12 41.23 -3.96
C LEU A 14 -8.49 40.58 -4.19
N ILE A 15 -8.48 39.28 -4.49
CA ILE A 15 -9.59 38.35 -4.21
C ILE A 15 -8.95 37.04 -3.74
N ALA A 16 -8.22 37.09 -2.62
CA ALA A 16 -7.60 35.90 -2.01
C ALA A 16 -7.59 35.94 -0.48
N CYS A 17 -8.16 36.95 0.15
CA CYS A 17 -8.15 37.09 1.61
C CYS A 17 -9.45 37.74 2.05
N LEU A 18 -10.44 36.93 2.43
CA LEU A 18 -11.46 37.23 3.45
C LEU A 18 -12.45 36.05 3.50
N VAL A 19 -12.19 35.14 4.45
CA VAL A 19 -13.12 34.56 5.44
C VAL A 19 -12.32 33.43 6.10
N VAL A 20 -11.58 33.80 7.15
CA VAL A 20 -11.13 32.87 8.19
C VAL A 20 -12.23 32.88 9.23
N LEU A 21 -12.77 31.70 9.57
CA LEU A 21 -13.23 31.27 10.89
C LEU A 21 -14.13 30.04 10.73
N GLY A 22 -13.70 28.89 11.28
CA GLY A 22 -14.56 27.72 11.47
C GLY A 22 -13.92 26.36 11.18
N LEU A 23 -13.17 25.85 12.18
CA LEU A 23 -12.99 24.47 12.71
C LEU A 23 -12.97 23.24 11.73
N THR A 24 -12.00 22.33 11.98
CA THR A 24 -11.35 21.28 11.10
C THR A 24 -11.36 19.82 11.61
N ALA A 25 -11.56 18.74 10.83
CA ALA A 25 -11.35 17.36 11.35
C ALA A 25 -11.10 16.29 10.26
N PRO A 26 -10.90 15.01 10.65
CA PRO A 26 -9.97 14.13 10.00
C PRO A 26 -10.56 13.53 8.73
N ALA A 27 -9.72 13.03 7.84
CA ALA A 27 -10.24 12.24 6.74
C ALA A 27 -9.31 11.08 6.36
N GLN A 28 -9.76 9.86 6.65
CA GLN A 28 -8.98 8.64 6.58
C GLN A 28 -8.96 8.02 5.18
N ALA A 29 -7.79 7.56 4.73
CA ALA A 29 -7.68 6.56 3.68
C ALA A 29 -7.26 5.26 4.34
N HIS A 30 -8.00 4.20 4.03
CA HIS A 30 -8.12 2.96 4.81
C HIS A 30 -8.33 3.19 6.31
N ILE A 31 -9.04 2.29 6.98
CA ILE A 31 -9.41 2.52 8.38
C ILE A 31 -8.32 1.90 9.25
N GLU A 32 -7.13 2.50 9.23
CA GLU A 32 -6.14 2.17 10.24
C GLU A 32 -6.48 2.86 11.56
N ARG A 33 -6.11 2.20 12.66
CA ARG A 33 -6.10 2.85 13.97
C ARG A 33 -5.03 3.96 14.00
N PRO A 34 -5.15 4.94 14.90
CA PRO A 34 -4.05 5.83 15.26
C PRO A 34 -2.76 5.03 15.51
N SER A 35 -1.78 5.19 14.62
CA SER A 35 -0.55 4.38 14.63
C SER A 35 0.70 5.27 14.69
N TYR A 36 1.79 4.69 15.21
CA TYR A 36 3.04 5.37 15.59
C TYR A 36 4.25 4.61 15.06
N TRP A 37 5.29 5.33 14.65
CA TRP A 37 6.58 4.69 14.37
C TRP A 37 7.13 4.09 15.66
N PRO A 38 7.60 2.83 15.63
CA PRO A 38 8.23 2.21 16.80
C PRO A 38 9.52 2.95 17.18
N ASP A 39 9.98 2.75 18.42
CA ASP A 39 11.32 3.22 18.81
C ASP A 39 12.35 2.43 17.99
N PRO A 40 13.27 3.09 17.25
CA PRO A 40 14.27 2.40 16.45
C PRO A 40 15.34 1.68 17.30
N LYS A 41 15.32 1.83 18.63
CA LYS A 41 16.20 1.09 19.54
C LYS A 41 15.66 -0.30 19.79
N PRO A 42 16.54 -1.33 19.80
CA PRO A 42 16.11 -2.68 20.08
C PRO A 42 15.59 -2.84 21.52
N ASP A 43 14.50 -3.58 21.69
CA ASP A 43 13.96 -3.99 22.98
C ASP A 43 14.77 -5.17 23.53
N CYS A 44 15.65 -4.87 24.49
CA CYS A 44 16.49 -5.85 25.17
C CYS A 44 15.87 -6.42 26.46
N SER A 45 14.58 -6.19 26.72
CA SER A 45 13.85 -6.92 27.78
C SER A 45 13.65 -8.39 27.43
N VAL A 46 13.80 -8.74 26.15
CA VAL A 46 13.79 -10.11 25.62
C VAL A 46 15.16 -10.51 25.09
N SER A 47 15.41 -11.83 25.00
CA SER A 47 16.67 -12.37 24.47
C SER A 47 16.39 -13.34 23.31
N PRO A 48 17.00 -13.11 22.13
CA PRO A 48 17.79 -11.93 21.74
C PRO A 48 16.95 -10.65 21.79
N CYS A 49 17.60 -9.47 21.82
CA CYS A 49 16.87 -8.20 21.74
C CYS A 49 16.04 -8.15 20.43
N ALA A 50 14.84 -7.61 20.48
CA ALA A 50 13.95 -7.48 19.33
C ALA A 50 14.08 -6.10 18.68
N GLY A 51 13.92 -6.00 17.35
CA GLY A 51 14.06 -4.74 16.62
C GLY A 51 15.51 -4.25 16.45
N GLY A 52 15.64 -2.99 16.06
CA GLY A 52 16.83 -2.21 15.77
C GLY A 52 17.54 -2.58 14.46
N LYS A 53 17.01 -3.56 13.73
CA LYS A 53 17.57 -4.08 12.47
C LYS A 53 16.61 -5.07 11.81
N VAL A 54 16.85 -5.33 10.52
CA VAL A 54 16.22 -6.44 9.81
C VAL A 54 16.60 -7.77 10.49
N PRO A 55 15.63 -8.61 10.89
CA PRO A 55 15.91 -9.90 11.53
C PRO A 55 16.51 -10.89 10.52
N THR A 56 17.28 -11.86 11.05
CA THR A 56 17.85 -12.94 10.23
C THR A 56 17.00 -14.20 10.34
N ALA A 57 16.53 -14.71 9.20
CA ALA A 57 15.82 -15.99 9.15
C ALA A 57 16.74 -17.15 9.62
N ARG A 58 16.23 -17.96 10.56
CA ARG A 58 16.89 -19.20 11.01
C ARG A 58 16.71 -20.28 9.94
N THR A 59 17.64 -21.23 9.87
CA THR A 59 17.50 -22.37 8.93
C THR A 59 16.38 -23.30 9.38
N LEU A 60 15.67 -23.94 8.43
CA LEU A 60 14.62 -24.91 8.76
C LEU A 60 15.13 -26.05 9.66
N ALA A 61 16.32 -26.59 9.38
CA ALA A 61 16.92 -27.65 10.19
C ALA A 61 17.16 -27.23 11.66
N SER A 62 17.40 -25.94 11.92
CA SER A 62 17.57 -25.45 13.29
C SER A 62 16.30 -25.54 14.15
N ALA A 63 15.11 -25.71 13.54
CA ALA A 63 13.86 -25.96 14.26
C ALA A 63 13.88 -27.26 15.07
N LEU A 64 14.78 -28.18 14.72
CA LEU A 64 14.93 -29.46 15.39
C LEU A 64 15.97 -29.44 16.52
N GLN A 65 16.76 -28.38 16.64
CA GLN A 65 17.85 -28.25 17.61
C GLN A 65 17.33 -28.17 19.05
N PRO A 66 18.04 -28.75 20.04
CA PRO A 66 17.75 -28.55 21.45
C PRO A 66 17.74 -27.05 21.81
N GLY A 67 16.77 -26.61 22.62
CA GLY A 67 16.62 -25.20 23.02
C GLY A 67 15.84 -24.32 22.02
N SER A 68 15.59 -24.78 20.79
CA SER A 68 14.60 -24.16 19.90
C SER A 68 13.20 -24.58 20.33
N ARG A 69 12.40 -23.65 20.84
CA ARG A 69 10.97 -23.88 21.05
C ARG A 69 10.25 -23.71 19.72
N THR A 70 9.75 -24.81 19.17
CA THR A 70 9.11 -24.87 17.85
C THR A 70 7.75 -25.52 17.95
N HIS A 71 6.74 -24.78 17.52
CA HIS A 71 5.37 -25.24 17.34
C HIS A 71 5.21 -25.71 15.89
N VAL A 72 4.96 -27.01 15.70
CA VAL A 72 4.83 -27.61 14.36
C VAL A 72 3.36 -27.78 14.00
N VAL A 73 2.96 -27.19 12.87
CA VAL A 73 1.62 -27.29 12.30
C VAL A 73 1.66 -28.26 11.12
N CYS A 74 0.77 -29.23 11.08
CA CYS A 74 0.70 -30.19 9.98
C CYS A 74 -0.72 -30.69 9.69
N GLN A 75 -0.88 -31.26 8.50
CA GLN A 75 -2.05 -32.05 8.07
C GLN A 75 -1.63 -33.51 7.91
N SER A 76 -2.59 -34.44 7.97
CA SER A 76 -2.31 -35.88 7.87
C SER A 76 -1.60 -36.27 6.57
N ASP A 77 -1.77 -35.50 5.49
CA ASP A 77 -1.17 -35.74 4.17
C ASP A 77 0.05 -34.85 3.87
N SER A 78 0.54 -34.07 4.84
CA SER A 78 1.64 -33.11 4.63
C SER A 78 2.91 -33.73 4.03
N LEU A 79 3.32 -34.91 4.51
CA LEU A 79 4.49 -35.60 3.97
C LEU A 79 4.25 -36.13 2.54
N THR A 80 3.02 -36.52 2.21
CA THR A 80 2.65 -36.93 0.85
C THR A 80 2.78 -35.75 -0.11
N ARG A 81 2.25 -34.58 0.28
CA ARG A 81 2.39 -33.32 -0.48
C ARG A 81 3.84 -32.92 -0.67
N LEU A 82 4.65 -32.99 0.40
CA LEU A 82 6.08 -32.71 0.34
C LEU A 82 6.80 -33.64 -0.65
N ARG A 83 6.54 -34.95 -0.61
CA ARG A 83 7.18 -35.90 -1.53
C ARG A 83 6.88 -35.53 -2.97
N ALA A 84 5.62 -35.24 -3.29
CA ALA A 84 5.20 -34.83 -4.62
C ALA A 84 5.89 -33.52 -5.06
N SER A 85 6.00 -32.54 -4.15
CA SER A 85 6.67 -31.26 -4.42
C SER A 85 8.17 -31.43 -4.67
N ILE A 86 8.87 -32.21 -3.84
CA ILE A 86 10.29 -32.56 -4.04
C ILE A 86 10.49 -33.24 -5.40
N ASP A 87 9.65 -34.22 -5.73
CA ASP A 87 9.75 -34.95 -6.98
C ASP A 87 9.53 -34.05 -8.20
N LYS A 88 8.56 -33.12 -8.12
CA LYS A 88 8.34 -32.09 -9.15
C LYS A 88 9.54 -31.16 -9.26
N ALA A 89 10.04 -30.63 -8.14
CA ALA A 89 11.14 -29.68 -8.09
C ALA A 89 12.48 -30.25 -8.59
N ARG A 90 12.69 -31.56 -8.42
CA ARG A 90 13.86 -32.25 -8.98
C ARG A 90 13.75 -32.50 -10.48
N ARG A 91 12.54 -32.80 -10.99
CA ARG A 91 12.32 -33.09 -12.42
C ARG A 91 12.21 -31.83 -13.26
N ALA A 92 11.30 -30.94 -12.87
CA ALA A 92 10.89 -29.77 -13.64
C ALA A 92 11.45 -28.46 -13.06
N GLY A 93 11.77 -28.42 -11.77
CA GLY A 93 12.08 -27.19 -11.05
C GLY A 93 10.87 -26.60 -10.34
N TYR A 94 11.06 -25.44 -9.75
CA TYR A 94 10.06 -24.71 -8.99
C TYR A 94 10.33 -23.20 -9.06
N TYR A 95 9.29 -22.40 -8.89
CA TYR A 95 9.39 -20.94 -8.94
C TYR A 95 9.40 -20.39 -7.51
N ILE A 96 10.35 -19.51 -7.22
CA ILE A 96 10.24 -18.61 -6.07
C ILE A 96 9.23 -17.51 -6.40
N ARG A 97 9.38 -16.98 -7.61
CA ARG A 97 8.56 -15.96 -8.28
C ARG A 97 8.71 -16.17 -9.79
N PRO A 98 7.90 -15.54 -10.66
CA PRO A 98 7.88 -15.79 -12.10
C PRO A 98 9.25 -15.66 -12.78
N HIS A 99 10.08 -14.71 -12.33
CA HIS A 99 11.42 -14.48 -12.88
C HIS A 99 12.55 -15.21 -12.13
N ASP A 100 12.23 -16.14 -11.23
CA ASP A 100 13.21 -16.95 -10.49
C ASP A 100 12.77 -18.41 -10.43
N HIS A 101 13.25 -19.17 -11.43
CA HIS A 101 13.03 -20.60 -11.55
C HIS A 101 14.28 -21.38 -11.13
N ARG A 102 14.12 -22.28 -10.16
CA ARG A 102 15.22 -23.05 -9.57
C ARG A 102 14.99 -24.55 -9.73
N LYS A 103 16.05 -25.35 -9.57
CA LYS A 103 15.98 -26.81 -9.47
C LYS A 103 16.46 -27.27 -8.11
N LEU A 104 15.85 -28.32 -7.58
CA LEU A 104 16.23 -28.90 -6.30
C LEU A 104 17.26 -30.02 -6.50
N GLY A 105 18.42 -29.89 -5.84
CA GLY A 105 19.46 -30.92 -5.86
C GLY A 105 19.06 -32.19 -5.10
N LYS A 106 19.71 -33.32 -5.39
CA LYS A 106 19.44 -34.59 -4.68
C LYS A 106 19.75 -34.47 -3.17
N ALA A 107 20.89 -33.90 -2.80
CA ALA A 107 21.28 -33.74 -1.40
C ALA A 107 20.32 -32.80 -0.64
N GLU A 108 19.93 -31.69 -1.27
CA GLU A 108 18.95 -30.74 -0.71
C GLU A 108 17.58 -31.40 -0.52
N ALA A 109 17.12 -32.17 -1.50
CA ALA A 109 15.87 -32.94 -1.41
C ALA A 109 15.90 -33.97 -0.28
N ASP A 110 16.99 -34.74 -0.17
CA ASP A 110 17.16 -35.75 0.88
C ASP A 110 17.19 -35.08 2.28
N ALA A 111 17.85 -33.92 2.41
CA ALA A 111 17.89 -33.12 3.63
C ALA A 111 16.52 -32.52 4.00
N LEU A 112 15.80 -31.95 3.02
CA LEU A 112 14.46 -31.39 3.20
C LEU A 112 13.47 -32.46 3.64
N TRP A 113 13.49 -33.63 2.98
CA TRP A 113 12.68 -34.79 3.34
C TRP A 113 12.96 -35.27 4.78
N LYS A 114 14.24 -35.45 5.14
CA LYS A 114 14.63 -35.89 6.49
C LYS A 114 14.17 -34.89 7.55
N THR A 115 14.37 -33.59 7.30
CA THR A 115 13.99 -32.52 8.22
C THR A 115 12.48 -32.50 8.44
N ASN A 116 11.69 -32.53 7.36
CA ASN A 116 10.23 -32.55 7.45
C ASN A 116 9.68 -33.81 8.10
N LYS A 117 10.26 -34.99 7.86
CA LYS A 117 9.85 -36.23 8.54
C LYS A 117 10.03 -36.11 10.06
N ALA A 118 11.13 -35.49 10.51
CA ALA A 118 11.38 -35.25 11.92
C ALA A 118 10.45 -34.16 12.50
N LEU A 119 10.15 -33.10 11.74
CA LEU A 119 9.18 -32.08 12.14
C LEU A 119 7.76 -32.67 12.26
N PHE A 120 7.34 -33.47 11.29
CA PHE A 120 6.03 -34.14 11.31
C PHE A 120 5.85 -35.01 12.56
N ALA A 121 6.90 -35.69 13.03
CA ALA A 121 6.86 -36.44 14.28
C ALA A 121 6.72 -35.56 15.54
N ARG A 122 6.96 -34.26 15.43
CA ARG A 122 6.74 -33.24 16.49
C ARG A 122 5.47 -32.42 16.26
N CYS A 123 4.66 -32.78 15.26
CA CYS A 123 3.42 -32.07 14.97
C CYS A 123 2.46 -32.12 16.16
N SER A 124 2.04 -30.96 16.62
CA SER A 124 1.12 -30.81 17.76
C SER A 124 -0.01 -29.82 17.48
N PHE A 125 -0.03 -29.21 16.29
CA PHE A 125 -1.05 -28.25 15.87
C PHE A 125 -1.57 -28.60 14.47
N HIS A 126 -2.83 -28.29 14.21
CA HIS A 126 -3.50 -28.48 12.92
C HIS A 126 -4.05 -27.18 12.32
N GLU A 127 -3.94 -26.09 13.08
CA GLU A 127 -4.27 -24.71 12.72
C GLU A 127 -3.09 -23.82 13.13
N ILE A 128 -2.77 -22.85 12.28
CA ILE A 128 -1.64 -21.95 12.46
C ILE A 128 -1.91 -20.97 13.61
N GLN A 129 -3.12 -20.42 13.71
CA GLN A 129 -3.50 -19.50 14.77
C GLN A 129 -3.25 -20.10 16.16
N ALA A 130 -3.59 -21.38 16.37
CA ALA A 130 -3.36 -22.06 17.64
C ALA A 130 -1.85 -22.16 17.99
N ALA A 131 -1.00 -22.42 16.99
CA ALA A 131 0.45 -22.46 17.16
C ALA A 131 1.03 -21.07 17.46
N VAL A 132 0.54 -20.03 16.78
CA VAL A 132 0.89 -18.63 17.06
C VAL A 132 0.51 -18.24 18.48
N THR A 133 -0.73 -18.54 18.91
CA THR A 133 -1.21 -18.25 20.26
C THR A 133 -0.38 -18.96 21.33
N ALA A 134 0.09 -20.19 21.07
CA ALA A 134 0.94 -20.95 21.99
C ALA A 134 2.41 -20.49 22.03
N SER A 135 2.83 -19.67 21.07
CA SER A 135 4.21 -19.18 20.94
C SER A 135 4.49 -18.02 21.90
N GLY A 136 5.72 -17.96 22.39
CA GLY A 136 6.31 -16.84 23.11
C GLY A 136 7.33 -16.06 22.27
N ASN A 137 8.16 -15.25 22.94
CA ASN A 137 9.26 -14.52 22.30
C ASN A 137 10.31 -15.48 21.74
N ASN A 138 10.86 -15.17 20.56
CA ASN A 138 11.91 -15.94 19.87
C ASN A 138 11.54 -17.40 19.50
N ASP A 139 10.28 -17.80 19.70
CA ASP A 139 9.77 -19.10 19.30
C ASP A 139 9.68 -19.24 17.77
N ARG A 140 9.36 -20.45 17.31
CA ARG A 140 9.15 -20.76 15.90
C ARG A 140 7.79 -21.39 15.67
N VAL A 141 7.13 -21.00 14.58
CA VAL A 141 6.01 -21.74 14.01
C VAL A 141 6.47 -22.30 12.68
N VAL A 142 6.55 -23.63 12.57
CA VAL A 142 6.92 -24.31 11.33
C VAL A 142 5.69 -25.02 10.78
N VAL A 143 5.30 -24.64 9.57
CA VAL A 143 4.10 -25.13 8.90
C VAL A 143 4.49 -26.12 7.82
N LEU A 144 3.94 -27.33 7.88
CA LEU A 144 4.19 -28.37 6.88
C LEU A 144 3.31 -28.20 5.65
N PRO A 145 3.70 -28.77 4.49
CA PRO A 145 2.91 -28.63 3.26
C PRO A 145 1.42 -28.96 3.44
N GLY A 146 0.54 -28.10 2.95
CA GLY A 146 -0.88 -28.15 3.21
C GLY A 146 -1.61 -26.87 2.80
N VAL A 147 -2.94 -26.92 2.83
CA VAL A 147 -3.82 -25.76 2.65
C VAL A 147 -4.55 -25.50 3.96
N TYR A 148 -4.24 -24.39 4.60
CA TYR A 148 -4.70 -24.02 5.93
C TYR A 148 -5.79 -22.95 5.82
N THR A 149 -7.00 -23.33 6.24
CA THR A 149 -8.18 -22.46 6.19
C THR A 149 -8.57 -21.92 7.56
N GLU A 150 -7.92 -22.36 8.64
CA GLU A 150 -8.21 -21.96 10.03
C GLU A 150 -9.73 -22.03 10.39
N PRO A 151 -10.36 -23.22 10.34
CA PRO A 151 -11.79 -23.38 10.62
C PRO A 151 -12.24 -22.81 11.97
N THR A 152 -11.38 -22.74 12.98
CA THR A 152 -11.69 -22.11 14.27
C THR A 152 -11.77 -20.60 14.11
N SER A 153 -10.78 -19.96 13.47
CA SER A 153 -10.81 -18.52 13.19
C SER A 153 -11.99 -18.14 12.30
N ARG A 154 -12.30 -18.93 11.26
CA ARG A 154 -13.46 -18.68 10.37
C ARG A 154 -14.82 -18.77 11.05
N LYS A 155 -14.93 -19.49 12.18
CA LYS A 155 -16.17 -19.58 12.96
C LYS A 155 -16.38 -18.39 13.89
N ALA A 156 -15.32 -17.66 14.23
CA ALA A 156 -15.48 -16.42 14.98
C ALA A 156 -16.31 -15.44 14.15
N LEU A 157 -17.24 -14.74 14.81
CA LEU A 157 -18.05 -13.73 14.15
C LEU A 157 -17.13 -12.62 13.60
N THR A 158 -17.47 -12.11 12.43
CA THR A 158 -16.92 -10.86 11.91
C THR A 158 -17.88 -9.74 12.36
N HIS A 159 -17.34 -8.62 12.83
CA HIS A 159 -18.07 -7.55 13.50
C HIS A 159 -18.83 -8.05 14.74
N ASP A 160 -18.15 -8.79 15.62
CA ASP A 160 -18.78 -9.31 16.84
C ASP A 160 -19.31 -8.13 17.68
N PRO A 161 -20.62 -8.08 18.01
CA PRO A 161 -21.17 -7.03 18.87
C PRO A 161 -20.45 -6.90 20.23
N ALA A 162 -19.83 -7.96 20.73
CA ALA A 162 -19.02 -7.94 21.95
C ALA A 162 -17.71 -7.14 21.78
N CYS A 163 -17.21 -7.02 20.54
CA CYS A 163 -15.99 -6.32 20.18
C CYS A 163 -16.23 -4.84 19.84
N LYS A 164 -17.48 -4.44 19.59
CA LYS A 164 -17.88 -3.05 19.30
C LYS A 164 -17.35 -2.01 20.29
N GLN A 165 -17.24 -2.38 21.56
CA GLN A 165 -16.71 -1.49 22.62
C GLN A 165 -15.23 -1.09 22.43
N TYR A 166 -14.50 -1.77 21.55
CA TYR A 166 -13.08 -1.50 21.25
C TYR A 166 -12.87 -0.77 19.93
N GLU A 167 -13.95 -0.47 19.20
CA GLU A 167 -13.94 0.37 18.00
C GLU A 167 -13.60 1.81 18.39
N LEU A 168 -12.75 2.41 17.58
CA LEU A 168 -12.37 3.80 17.67
C LEU A 168 -13.37 4.67 16.90
N LEU A 169 -13.24 5.99 17.02
CA LEU A 169 -14.07 6.93 16.24
C LEU A 169 -13.99 6.69 14.73
N SER A 170 -12.88 6.11 14.26
CA SER A 170 -12.67 5.72 12.87
C SER A 170 -13.49 4.50 12.41
N GLY A 171 -14.01 3.70 13.33
CA GLY A 171 -14.48 2.34 13.06
C GLY A 171 -13.38 1.27 13.03
N ALA A 172 -12.11 1.66 13.19
CA ALA A 172 -11.00 0.70 13.35
C ALA A 172 -11.02 0.10 14.77
N TYR A 173 -10.47 -1.10 14.94
CA TYR A 173 -10.12 -1.57 16.28
C TYR A 173 -8.90 -0.86 16.85
N SER A 174 -9.01 -0.46 18.11
CA SER A 174 -7.84 -0.13 18.94
C SER A 174 -6.89 -1.33 19.03
N TYR A 175 -5.63 -1.11 19.42
CA TYR A 175 -4.72 -2.23 19.70
C TYR A 175 -5.28 -3.20 20.75
N LEU A 176 -5.97 -2.68 21.77
CA LEU A 176 -6.67 -3.50 22.74
C LEU A 176 -7.78 -4.34 22.09
N GLY A 177 -8.52 -3.76 21.15
CA GLY A 177 -9.52 -4.47 20.34
C GLY A 177 -8.90 -5.61 19.55
N GLU A 178 -7.87 -5.35 18.76
CA GLU A 178 -7.13 -6.37 18.00
C GLU A 178 -6.57 -7.47 18.90
N TYR A 179 -6.10 -7.10 20.10
CA TYR A 179 -5.57 -8.05 21.07
C TYR A 179 -6.66 -8.95 21.68
N ARG A 180 -7.86 -8.40 21.93
CA ARG A 180 -8.97 -9.12 22.58
C ARG A 180 -9.85 -9.87 21.58
N CYS A 181 -9.99 -9.35 20.38
CA CYS A 181 -10.87 -9.80 19.30
C CYS A 181 -10.07 -10.27 18.08
N GLN A 182 -9.00 -11.03 18.35
CA GLN A 182 -7.99 -11.41 17.35
C GLN A 182 -8.57 -11.98 16.07
N ASN A 183 -9.55 -12.88 16.17
CA ASN A 183 -10.13 -13.56 15.01
C ASN A 183 -11.45 -12.96 14.51
N ASP A 184 -11.79 -11.76 14.97
CA ASP A 184 -12.94 -11.02 14.45
C ASP A 184 -12.68 -10.64 12.98
N ALA A 185 -11.67 -9.81 12.72
CA ALA A 185 -11.26 -9.45 11.36
C ALA A 185 -10.18 -10.38 10.77
N ASN A 186 -9.37 -11.04 11.61
CA ASN A 186 -8.14 -11.72 11.16
C ASN A 186 -8.27 -13.25 11.14
N LEU A 187 -7.83 -13.90 10.06
CA LEU A 187 -7.70 -15.36 10.01
C LEU A 187 -6.59 -15.85 10.94
N ILE A 188 -5.43 -15.19 10.89
CA ILE A 188 -4.29 -15.40 11.79
C ILE A 188 -3.86 -14.04 12.34
N ALA A 189 -3.77 -13.91 13.67
CA ALA A 189 -3.29 -12.72 14.37
C ALA A 189 -2.05 -13.04 15.21
N VAL A 190 -0.94 -12.39 14.87
CA VAL A 190 0.32 -12.39 15.62
C VAL A 190 0.37 -11.10 16.45
N MET A 191 -0.06 -11.19 17.71
CA MET A 191 0.05 -10.08 18.66
C MET A 191 1.41 -10.15 19.36
N GLY A 192 2.30 -9.23 19.01
CA GLY A 192 3.69 -9.22 19.45
C GLY A 192 3.89 -8.75 20.89
N ARG A 193 3.03 -7.85 21.39
CA ARG A 193 3.09 -7.27 22.73
C ARG A 193 1.76 -7.46 23.48
N THR A 194 1.79 -7.29 24.79
CA THR A 194 0.55 -7.09 25.57
C THR A 194 0.03 -5.67 25.36
N PRO A 195 -1.27 -5.38 25.60
CA PRO A 195 -1.71 -4.02 25.82
C PRO A 195 -0.98 -3.40 27.02
N GLY A 196 -0.63 -2.12 26.95
CA GLY A 196 -0.10 -1.40 28.11
C GLY A 196 -1.18 -1.07 29.15
N ALA A 197 -0.77 -0.41 30.23
CA ALA A 197 -1.67 -0.05 31.33
C ALA A 197 -2.63 1.11 31.01
N GLY A 198 -2.34 1.89 29.96
CA GLY A 198 -3.16 3.02 29.52
C GLY A 198 -3.93 2.75 28.22
N LYS A 199 -4.59 3.79 27.71
CA LYS A 199 -5.26 3.77 26.40
C LYS A 199 -4.45 4.55 25.39
N ASP A 200 -4.31 4.00 24.20
CA ASP A 200 -3.65 4.71 23.10
C ASP A 200 -4.46 5.97 22.74
N PRO A 201 -3.78 7.09 22.43
CA PRO A 201 -4.46 8.33 22.11
C PRO A 201 -5.37 8.18 20.89
N ASP A 202 -6.65 8.51 21.08
CA ASP A 202 -7.66 8.70 20.04
C ASP A 202 -8.37 10.04 20.31
N PRO A 203 -8.13 11.09 19.50
CA PRO A 203 -7.29 11.12 18.29
C PRO A 203 -5.79 10.95 18.57
N PRO A 204 -4.99 10.62 17.54
CA PRO A 204 -3.54 10.45 17.68
C PRO A 204 -2.81 11.73 18.11
N LEU A 205 -1.61 11.55 18.67
CA LEU A 205 -0.68 12.66 18.90
C LEU A 205 -0.12 13.22 17.58
N VAL A 206 0.29 14.49 17.61
CA VAL A 206 0.98 15.16 16.50
C VAL A 206 2.37 14.53 16.28
N ASP A 207 3.11 14.30 17.37
CA ASP A 207 4.35 13.53 17.31
C ASP A 207 4.01 12.04 17.31
N ARG A 208 4.45 11.35 16.26
CA ARG A 208 4.12 9.96 15.96
C ARG A 208 5.27 9.01 16.27
N HIS A 209 6.34 9.50 16.87
CA HIS A 209 7.47 8.67 17.28
C HIS A 209 7.24 8.06 18.66
N GLY A 210 7.47 6.75 18.75
CA GLY A 210 7.31 5.98 19.97
C GLY A 210 5.84 5.63 20.21
N ILE A 211 5.54 4.34 20.17
CA ILE A 211 4.19 3.82 20.40
C ILE A 211 3.76 4.10 21.85
N PRO A 212 2.66 4.85 22.09
CA PRO A 212 2.11 5.07 23.42
C PRO A 212 1.65 3.77 24.08
N ASN A 213 1.71 3.71 25.42
CA ASN A 213 1.28 2.55 26.22
C ASN A 213 1.78 1.20 25.67
N LEU A 214 3.02 1.17 25.20
CA LEU A 214 3.64 -0.06 24.70
C LEU A 214 3.73 -1.08 25.84
N GLY A 215 3.10 -2.25 25.67
CA GLY A 215 3.22 -3.34 26.63
C GLY A 215 4.48 -4.19 26.40
N SER A 216 4.62 -5.22 27.23
CA SER A 216 5.77 -6.14 27.18
C SER A 216 5.71 -7.01 25.93
N CYS A 217 6.88 -7.30 25.35
CA CYS A 217 7.04 -8.32 24.32
C CYS A 217 6.56 -9.69 24.82
N ILE A 218 5.64 -10.31 24.05
CA ILE A 218 5.18 -11.68 24.27
C ILE A 218 5.41 -12.59 23.07
N ARG A 219 5.57 -12.04 21.86
CA ARG A 219 5.88 -12.77 20.62
C ARG A 219 6.84 -11.98 19.70
N CYS A 220 7.71 -11.16 20.28
CA CYS A 220 8.80 -10.52 19.57
C CYS A 220 9.84 -11.58 19.13
N ASN A 221 10.55 -11.35 18.02
CA ASN A 221 11.46 -12.31 17.37
C ASN A 221 10.80 -13.64 16.93
N LEU A 222 9.46 -13.70 16.86
CA LEU A 222 8.75 -14.87 16.35
C LEU A 222 9.12 -15.11 14.87
N GLN A 223 9.46 -16.36 14.53
CA GLN A 223 9.67 -16.75 13.14
C GLN A 223 8.65 -17.79 12.70
N MET A 224 7.89 -17.46 11.66
CA MET A 224 6.92 -18.32 11.03
C MET A 224 7.41 -18.71 9.63
N GLU A 225 7.52 -20.02 9.36
CA GLU A 225 8.00 -20.49 8.06
C GLU A 225 7.25 -21.72 7.54
N GLY A 226 7.02 -21.76 6.23
CA GLY A 226 6.62 -22.97 5.52
C GLY A 226 7.83 -23.87 5.26
N SER A 227 7.66 -25.18 5.47
CA SER A 227 8.75 -26.17 5.39
C SER A 227 8.84 -26.92 4.04
N GLY A 228 8.02 -26.54 3.06
CA GLY A 228 8.05 -27.07 1.70
C GLY A 228 9.23 -26.60 0.86
N VAL A 229 9.30 -27.07 -0.38
CA VAL A 229 10.29 -26.62 -1.39
C VAL A 229 10.12 -25.13 -1.69
N GLY A 230 8.87 -24.69 -1.86
CA GLY A 230 8.51 -23.31 -2.14
C GLY A 230 7.23 -22.87 -1.41
N ALA A 231 6.90 -21.59 -1.53
CA ALA A 231 5.71 -21.01 -0.92
C ALA A 231 4.40 -21.68 -1.34
N ASP A 232 4.33 -22.25 -2.55
CA ASP A 232 3.15 -22.96 -3.06
C ASP A 232 2.82 -24.23 -2.27
N ASP A 233 3.75 -24.75 -1.48
CA ASP A 233 3.52 -25.96 -0.69
C ASP A 233 2.73 -25.68 0.59
N VAL A 234 2.76 -24.44 1.10
CA VAL A 234 2.09 -24.03 2.34
C VAL A 234 1.20 -22.83 2.03
N VAL A 235 -0.10 -23.09 1.92
CA VAL A 235 -1.09 -22.09 1.55
C VAL A 235 -1.94 -21.71 2.75
N VAL A 236 -1.98 -20.43 3.09
CA VAL A 236 -2.97 -19.81 3.98
C VAL A 236 -4.07 -19.24 3.10
N ASP A 237 -5.26 -19.80 3.18
CA ASP A 237 -6.40 -19.38 2.38
C ASP A 237 -7.45 -18.73 3.29
N ALA A 238 -7.73 -17.45 3.09
CA ALA A 238 -8.74 -16.70 3.83
C ALA A 238 -10.12 -16.69 3.14
N GLY A 239 -10.30 -17.43 2.05
CA GLY A 239 -11.54 -17.44 1.28
C GLY A 239 -11.83 -18.80 0.64
N ARG A 240 -11.99 -18.80 -0.68
CA ARG A 240 -12.42 -19.94 -1.48
C ARG A 240 -11.23 -20.76 -1.99
N VAL A 241 -10.97 -21.88 -1.32
CA VAL A 241 -9.90 -22.84 -1.68
C VAL A 241 -9.93 -23.28 -3.15
N ALA A 242 -11.15 -23.48 -3.69
CA ALA A 242 -11.35 -23.94 -5.06
C ALA A 242 -10.84 -22.96 -6.14
N SER A 243 -10.65 -21.67 -5.80
CA SER A 243 -10.17 -20.66 -6.73
C SER A 243 -8.66 -20.73 -6.98
N GLY A 244 -7.93 -21.56 -6.23
CA GLY A 244 -6.47 -21.65 -6.38
C GLY A 244 -5.80 -20.31 -6.06
N ASN A 245 -4.80 -19.88 -6.84
CA ASN A 245 -4.20 -18.55 -6.68
C ASN A 245 -4.92 -17.50 -7.55
N GLY A 246 -6.23 -17.63 -7.72
CA GLY A 246 -7.06 -16.86 -8.65
C GLY A 246 -8.36 -16.36 -8.01
N GLY A 247 -9.11 -15.52 -8.73
CA GLY A 247 -10.48 -15.15 -8.34
C GLY A 247 -11.53 -16.23 -8.72
N PRO A 248 -12.77 -16.15 -8.19
CA PRO A 248 -13.25 -15.19 -7.19
C PRO A 248 -12.72 -15.51 -5.78
N ARG A 249 -12.58 -14.49 -4.94
CA ARG A 249 -11.95 -14.62 -3.61
C ARG A 249 -12.79 -15.42 -2.61
N GLY A 250 -14.11 -15.18 -2.53
CA GLY A 250 -14.99 -15.84 -1.55
C GLY A 250 -14.49 -15.73 -0.12
N SER A 251 -14.05 -14.53 0.27
CA SER A 251 -13.34 -14.23 1.51
C SER A 251 -14.21 -14.49 2.75
N ALA A 252 -13.60 -15.09 3.79
CA ALA A 252 -14.21 -15.37 5.09
C ALA A 252 -13.69 -14.43 6.20
N LYS A 253 -12.56 -13.74 5.98
CA LYS A 253 -11.94 -12.79 6.89
C LYS A 253 -11.29 -11.64 6.13
N ASP A 254 -11.20 -10.48 6.77
CA ASP A 254 -10.65 -9.24 6.21
C ASP A 254 -9.14 -9.30 6.05
N VAL A 255 -8.46 -9.86 7.03
CA VAL A 255 -7.01 -10.01 7.01
C VAL A 255 -6.64 -11.47 7.10
N ALA A 256 -5.80 -11.97 6.19
CA ALA A 256 -5.35 -13.36 6.26
C ALA A 256 -4.25 -13.57 7.33
N LEU A 257 -3.30 -12.66 7.42
CA LEU A 257 -2.26 -12.67 8.45
C LEU A 257 -1.97 -11.26 8.95
N ARG A 258 -2.39 -10.94 10.18
CA ARG A 258 -2.02 -9.72 10.89
C ARG A 258 -0.81 -9.97 11.78
N VAL A 259 0.14 -9.04 11.76
CA VAL A 259 1.36 -9.01 12.57
C VAL A 259 1.44 -7.64 13.20
N ASP A 260 1.21 -7.58 14.51
CA ASP A 260 0.90 -6.32 15.18
C ASP A 260 1.80 -6.12 16.40
N ARG A 261 2.63 -5.06 16.35
CA ARG A 261 3.67 -4.73 17.33
C ARG A 261 4.60 -5.91 17.63
N ALA A 262 5.07 -6.60 16.59
CA ALA A 262 5.83 -7.85 16.71
C ALA A 262 7.29 -7.66 16.25
N ASP A 263 8.04 -6.88 17.00
CA ASP A 263 9.43 -6.53 16.67
C ASP A 263 10.30 -7.76 16.40
N GLY A 264 11.09 -7.72 15.33
CA GLY A 264 11.94 -8.82 14.88
C GLY A 264 11.21 -9.98 14.17
N PHE A 265 9.97 -9.80 13.70
CA PHE A 265 9.18 -10.85 13.08
C PHE A 265 9.78 -11.36 11.75
N VAL A 266 9.64 -12.67 11.49
CA VAL A 266 9.99 -13.28 10.21
C VAL A 266 8.82 -14.11 9.68
N LEU A 267 8.43 -13.87 8.43
CA LEU A 267 7.58 -14.77 7.63
C LEU A 267 8.38 -15.28 6.45
N ARG A 268 8.39 -16.61 6.23
CA ARG A 268 9.12 -17.19 5.11
C ARG A 268 8.43 -18.36 4.43
N ASN A 269 8.54 -18.45 3.10
CA ASN A 269 8.17 -19.65 2.34
C ASN A 269 6.68 -20.04 2.46
N MET A 270 5.78 -19.06 2.38
CA MET A 270 4.33 -19.25 2.51
C MET A 270 3.57 -18.50 1.42
N ASN A 271 2.44 -19.05 1.00
CA ASN A 271 1.49 -18.43 0.07
C ASN A 271 0.25 -18.01 0.84
N VAL A 272 -0.12 -16.74 0.80
CA VAL A 272 -1.26 -16.15 1.50
C VAL A 272 -2.24 -15.59 0.47
N ARG A 273 -3.53 -15.93 0.58
CA ARG A 273 -4.50 -15.54 -0.46
C ARG A 273 -5.92 -15.34 0.03
N HIS A 274 -6.70 -14.62 -0.78
CA HIS A 274 -8.15 -14.47 -0.67
C HIS A 274 -8.66 -13.74 0.58
N ALA A 275 -7.86 -12.84 1.15
CA ALA A 275 -8.34 -11.94 2.19
C ALA A 275 -9.34 -10.93 1.61
N ASN A 276 -10.36 -10.52 2.38
CA ASN A 276 -11.31 -9.49 1.94
C ASN A 276 -10.66 -8.11 1.83
N GLU A 277 -9.63 -7.81 2.61
CA GLU A 277 -8.87 -6.56 2.55
C GLU A 277 -7.38 -6.82 2.34
N HIS A 278 -6.70 -7.46 3.30
CA HIS A 278 -5.23 -7.53 3.33
C HIS A 278 -4.71 -8.96 3.47
N GLY A 279 -3.77 -9.35 2.61
CA GLY A 279 -3.14 -10.67 2.68
C GLY A 279 -2.23 -10.77 3.90
N ILE A 280 -1.11 -10.06 3.85
CA ILE A 280 -0.15 -9.95 4.96
C ILE A 280 -0.15 -8.50 5.45
N TYR A 281 -0.51 -8.28 6.71
CA TYR A 281 -0.57 -6.96 7.33
C TYR A 281 0.43 -6.88 8.50
N VAL A 282 1.52 -6.15 8.33
CA VAL A 282 2.44 -5.77 9.41
C VAL A 282 2.11 -4.35 9.88
N LEU A 283 2.03 -4.13 11.19
CA LEU A 283 1.69 -2.85 11.78
C LEU A 283 2.56 -2.54 13.01
N GLU A 284 3.06 -1.31 13.10
CA GLU A 284 3.76 -0.76 14.28
C GLU A 284 4.92 -1.66 14.77
N THR A 285 5.73 -2.18 13.85
CA THR A 285 6.77 -3.17 14.10
C THR A 285 8.16 -2.66 13.70
N ASP A 286 9.12 -2.83 14.61
CA ASP A 286 10.52 -2.54 14.32
C ASP A 286 11.28 -3.83 13.99
N GLY A 287 11.84 -3.90 12.79
CA GLY A 287 12.53 -5.07 12.30
C GLY A 287 11.57 -6.17 11.85
N TYR A 288 11.41 -6.34 10.54
CA TYR A 288 10.71 -7.50 10.00
C TYR A 288 11.38 -8.06 8.74
N LEU A 289 11.16 -9.34 8.48
CA LEU A 289 11.59 -10.00 7.23
C LEU A 289 10.43 -10.81 6.63
N LEU A 290 9.97 -10.41 5.45
CA LEU A 290 9.08 -11.20 4.60
C LEU A 290 9.90 -11.76 3.43
N ASP A 291 10.14 -13.07 3.40
CA ASP A 291 11.03 -13.71 2.42
C ASP A 291 10.38 -14.91 1.71
N ARG A 292 10.58 -15.04 0.40
CA ARG A 292 10.10 -16.20 -0.38
C ARG A 292 8.60 -16.45 -0.18
N PHE A 293 7.78 -15.41 -0.21
CA PHE A 293 6.34 -15.54 0.02
C PHE A 293 5.55 -15.18 -1.25
N LYS A 294 4.28 -15.58 -1.26
CA LYS A 294 3.33 -15.17 -2.30
C LYS A 294 2.08 -14.57 -1.67
N ALA A 295 1.53 -13.54 -2.31
CA ALA A 295 0.28 -12.88 -1.90
C ALA A 295 -0.67 -12.81 -3.09
N TYR A 296 -1.82 -13.47 -3.02
CA TYR A 296 -2.74 -13.58 -4.15
C TYR A 296 -4.16 -13.14 -3.85
N TYR A 297 -4.70 -12.32 -4.76
CA TYR A 297 -6.10 -11.94 -4.82
C TYR A 297 -6.63 -11.52 -3.44
N SER A 298 -5.98 -10.53 -2.82
CA SER A 298 -6.55 -9.78 -1.70
C SER A 298 -7.52 -8.73 -2.24
N GLY A 299 -8.55 -8.37 -1.46
CA GLY A 299 -9.48 -7.33 -1.90
C GLY A 299 -8.85 -5.96 -2.06
N GLU A 300 -7.84 -5.64 -1.25
CA GLU A 300 -7.10 -4.38 -1.34
C GLU A 300 -5.60 -4.64 -1.50
N TYR A 301 -4.91 -5.05 -0.44
CA TYR A 301 -3.46 -5.16 -0.42
C TYR A 301 -2.99 -6.60 -0.36
N GLY A 302 -2.08 -6.98 -1.26
CA GLY A 302 -1.38 -8.27 -1.14
C GLY A 302 -0.56 -8.28 0.14
N VAL A 303 0.25 -7.24 0.32
CA VAL A 303 0.98 -6.91 1.55
C VAL A 303 0.69 -5.47 1.92
N LEU A 304 0.34 -5.23 3.18
CA LEU A 304 0.25 -3.93 3.83
C LEU A 304 1.29 -3.91 4.96
N THR A 305 2.23 -2.99 4.92
CA THR A 305 3.05 -2.61 6.08
C THR A 305 2.76 -1.15 6.39
N PHE A 306 2.64 -0.80 7.67
CA PHE A 306 2.23 0.56 8.05
C PHE A 306 2.95 1.04 9.30
N VAL A 307 3.57 2.22 9.21
CA VAL A 307 4.40 2.84 10.27
C VAL A 307 5.56 1.98 10.76
N GLU A 308 6.19 1.27 9.84
CA GLU A 308 7.30 0.37 10.15
C GLU A 308 8.68 1.03 10.13
N ASP A 309 9.63 0.34 10.74
CA ASP A 309 11.06 0.60 10.61
C ASP A 309 11.88 -0.71 10.50
N HIS A 310 13.08 -0.63 9.92
CA HIS A 310 13.98 -1.76 9.64
C HIS A 310 13.31 -2.96 8.93
N GLY A 311 12.50 -2.69 7.91
CA GLY A 311 11.76 -3.69 7.15
C GLY A 311 12.51 -4.26 5.94
N LEU A 312 12.35 -5.56 5.66
CA LEU A 312 12.80 -6.19 4.41
C LEU A 312 11.72 -7.10 3.82
N ILE A 313 11.29 -6.79 2.59
CA ILE A 313 10.42 -7.63 1.77
C ILE A 313 11.25 -8.14 0.58
N GLN A 314 11.37 -9.45 0.39
CA GLN A 314 12.17 -9.98 -0.71
C GLN A 314 11.73 -11.33 -1.26
N ASN A 315 12.18 -11.60 -2.49
CA ASN A 315 11.97 -12.87 -3.18
C ASN A 315 10.48 -13.24 -3.30
N CYS A 316 9.64 -12.27 -3.63
CA CYS A 316 8.19 -12.40 -3.48
C CYS A 316 7.41 -12.32 -4.80
N GLU A 317 6.18 -12.80 -4.78
CA GLU A 317 5.20 -12.64 -5.85
C GLU A 317 3.89 -12.10 -5.30
N ALA A 318 3.36 -11.02 -5.86
CA ALA A 318 2.09 -10.42 -5.44
C ALA A 318 1.20 -10.13 -6.65
N ALA A 319 -0.02 -10.68 -6.67
CA ALA A 319 -0.91 -10.52 -7.81
C ALA A 319 -2.41 -10.60 -7.47
N GLY A 320 -3.24 -9.98 -8.30
CA GLY A 320 -4.70 -10.05 -8.21
C GLY A 320 -5.33 -9.08 -7.19
N SER A 321 -4.56 -8.15 -6.63
CA SER A 321 -5.01 -7.23 -5.60
C SER A 321 -5.79 -6.05 -6.15
N GLY A 322 -6.90 -5.71 -5.48
CA GLY A 322 -7.79 -4.61 -5.89
C GLY A 322 -7.21 -3.21 -5.70
N ASP A 323 -6.25 -3.04 -4.80
CA ASP A 323 -5.48 -1.80 -4.61
C ASP A 323 -4.05 -2.02 -5.09
N SER A 324 -3.20 -2.68 -4.30
CA SER A 324 -1.83 -2.98 -4.71
C SER A 324 -1.27 -4.32 -4.25
N GLY A 325 -0.30 -4.83 -5.01
CA GLY A 325 0.42 -6.05 -4.63
C GLY A 325 1.26 -5.85 -3.36
N LEU A 326 2.02 -4.74 -3.30
CA LEU A 326 2.93 -4.40 -2.21
C LEU A 326 2.68 -2.97 -1.71
N TYR A 327 2.48 -2.80 -0.41
CA TYR A 327 2.23 -1.49 0.19
C TYR A 327 3.09 -1.24 1.44
N PRO A 328 4.15 -0.40 1.38
CA PRO A 328 4.86 0.09 2.55
C PRO A 328 4.43 1.52 2.93
N GLY A 329 3.25 1.65 3.55
CA GLY A 329 2.69 2.95 3.92
C GLY A 329 3.35 3.55 5.15
N ALA A 330 3.45 4.88 5.14
CA ALA A 330 3.88 5.67 6.29
C ALA A 330 5.19 5.17 6.96
N GLY A 331 6.13 4.58 6.22
CA GLY A 331 7.40 4.10 6.76
C GLY A 331 8.21 5.20 7.46
N ALA A 332 9.02 4.82 8.44
CA ALA A 332 9.80 5.76 9.26
C ALA A 332 10.65 6.72 8.41
N LYS A 333 10.52 8.03 8.69
CA LYS A 333 11.20 9.10 7.96
C LYS A 333 12.68 9.20 8.37
N THR A 334 13.50 8.30 7.83
CA THR A 334 14.91 8.11 8.20
C THR A 334 15.91 8.70 7.19
N SER A 335 15.41 9.28 6.10
CA SER A 335 16.20 9.86 5.00
C SER A 335 16.12 11.41 4.95
N ALA A 336 15.50 11.96 3.89
CA ALA A 336 15.24 13.38 3.70
C ALA A 336 14.15 13.86 4.67
N GLY A 337 14.38 15.02 5.28
CA GLY A 337 13.45 15.59 6.26
C GLY A 337 13.29 14.78 7.56
N ARG A 338 14.25 13.90 7.88
CA ARG A 338 14.25 13.12 9.13
C ARG A 338 14.40 14.00 10.37
N ASP A 339 13.74 13.62 11.46
CA ASP A 339 14.04 14.17 12.78
C ASP A 339 15.31 13.53 13.33
N THR A 340 16.41 14.28 13.38
CA THR A 340 17.71 13.78 13.85
C THR A 340 17.73 13.41 15.35
N LYS A 341 16.73 13.82 16.13
CA LYS A 341 16.56 13.37 17.53
C LYS A 341 16.26 11.88 17.59
N TRP A 342 15.42 11.40 16.67
CA TRP A 342 14.99 10.00 16.57
C TRP A 342 15.86 9.19 15.61
N TYR A 343 16.27 9.80 14.49
CA TYR A 343 17.03 9.18 13.42
C TYR A 343 18.34 9.95 13.15
N PRO A 344 19.38 9.78 13.98
CA PRO A 344 20.61 10.57 13.89
C PRO A 344 21.36 10.35 12.56
N ALA A 345 21.32 9.13 12.03
CA ALA A 345 21.96 8.76 10.78
C ALA A 345 20.93 8.55 9.66
N PHE A 346 21.32 8.93 8.43
CA PHE A 346 20.57 8.57 7.24
C PHE A 346 20.58 7.06 7.05
N ARG A 347 19.42 6.49 6.71
CA ARG A 347 19.27 5.14 6.15
C ARG A 347 17.95 5.06 5.41
N TYR A 348 17.73 3.95 4.72
CA TYR A 348 16.40 3.55 4.29
C TYR A 348 15.73 2.80 5.45
N SER A 349 14.47 3.12 5.74
CA SER A 349 13.68 2.47 6.79
C SER A 349 13.25 1.08 6.36
N GLN A 350 12.96 0.92 5.06
CA GLN A 350 12.47 -0.32 4.48
C GLN A 350 13.17 -0.60 3.15
N GLU A 351 13.33 -1.88 2.82
CA GLU A 351 13.85 -2.35 1.53
C GLU A 351 12.89 -3.37 0.92
N ILE A 352 12.58 -3.21 -0.37
CA ILE A 352 11.78 -4.15 -1.17
C ILE A 352 12.58 -4.54 -2.38
N ARG A 353 12.92 -5.83 -2.49
CA ARG A 353 13.77 -6.32 -3.59
C ARG A 353 13.46 -7.70 -4.11
N TYR A 354 13.80 -7.93 -5.38
CA TYR A 354 13.61 -9.22 -6.04
C TYR A 354 12.16 -9.72 -5.95
N CYS A 355 11.19 -8.83 -6.14
CA CYS A 355 9.77 -9.18 -6.17
C CYS A 355 9.18 -9.02 -7.58
N ASP A 356 8.15 -9.82 -7.84
CA ASP A 356 7.28 -9.71 -9.01
C ASP A 356 5.89 -9.29 -8.56
N SER A 357 5.53 -8.03 -8.80
CA SER A 357 4.19 -7.51 -8.49
C SER A 357 3.43 -7.21 -9.77
N HIS A 358 2.41 -8.02 -10.03
CA HIS A 358 1.75 -8.05 -11.34
C HIS A 358 0.26 -8.33 -11.28
N HIS A 359 -0.47 -7.97 -12.33
CA HIS A 359 -1.92 -8.24 -12.42
C HIS A 359 -2.72 -7.66 -11.24
N ASN A 360 -2.32 -6.48 -10.76
CA ASN A 360 -3.02 -5.72 -9.73
C ASN A 360 -3.60 -4.42 -10.32
N THR A 361 -4.43 -3.71 -9.56
CA THR A 361 -4.72 -2.30 -9.87
C THR A 361 -3.41 -1.50 -9.87
N SER A 362 -2.64 -1.57 -8.78
CA SER A 362 -1.27 -1.02 -8.68
C SER A 362 -0.24 -2.08 -8.31
N GLY A 363 0.96 -2.05 -8.87
CA GLY A 363 2.03 -2.97 -8.47
C GLY A 363 2.60 -2.65 -7.08
N TYR A 364 2.78 -1.38 -6.79
CA TYR A 364 3.27 -0.85 -5.53
C TYR A 364 2.44 0.35 -5.11
N SER A 365 2.16 0.53 -3.82
CA SER A 365 1.58 1.75 -3.28
C SER A 365 2.20 2.16 -1.94
N GLY A 366 2.72 3.38 -1.83
CA GLY A 366 3.41 3.86 -0.63
C GLY A 366 2.93 5.24 -0.21
N THR A 367 1.71 5.35 0.29
CA THR A 367 1.16 6.60 0.83
C THR A 367 1.97 7.06 2.03
N ASP A 368 2.48 8.29 1.99
CA ASP A 368 3.34 8.87 3.05
C ASP A 368 4.57 8.02 3.45
N GLY A 369 4.84 6.95 2.70
CA GLY A 369 5.96 6.04 2.92
C GLY A 369 7.26 6.71 2.56
N SER A 370 8.06 7.03 3.57
CA SER A 370 9.34 7.73 3.39
C SER A 370 10.52 6.79 3.55
N ALA A 371 11.63 7.11 2.87
CA ALA A 371 12.89 6.38 2.97
C ALA A 371 12.80 4.89 2.60
N THR A 372 12.01 4.53 1.59
CA THR A 372 11.93 3.16 1.08
C THR A 372 12.94 2.95 -0.05
N HIS A 373 13.74 1.88 0.04
CA HIS A 373 14.59 1.40 -1.04
C HIS A 373 13.84 0.33 -1.84
N VAL A 374 13.59 0.60 -3.11
CA VAL A 374 12.86 -0.31 -4.02
C VAL A 374 13.81 -0.68 -5.15
N ASP A 375 14.33 -1.91 -5.14
CA ASP A 375 15.36 -2.32 -6.08
C ASP A 375 15.24 -3.74 -6.67
N HIS A 376 15.65 -3.90 -7.92
CA HIS A 376 15.67 -5.21 -8.61
C HIS A 376 14.31 -5.94 -8.66
N ASN A 377 13.21 -5.20 -8.69
CA ASN A 377 11.85 -5.73 -8.81
C ASN A 377 11.34 -5.69 -10.25
N ASN A 378 10.30 -6.46 -10.52
CA ASN A 378 9.50 -6.37 -11.73
C ASN A 378 8.07 -5.94 -11.37
N PHE A 379 7.63 -4.82 -11.93
CA PHE A 379 6.27 -4.30 -11.83
C PHE A 379 5.64 -4.32 -13.21
N TYR A 380 4.77 -5.30 -13.47
CA TYR A 380 4.24 -5.52 -14.81
C TYR A 380 2.80 -6.00 -14.86
N GLY A 381 2.11 -5.77 -15.97
CA GLY A 381 0.73 -6.24 -16.11
C GLY A 381 -0.22 -5.66 -15.06
N ASN A 382 0.12 -4.55 -14.41
CA ASN A 382 -0.79 -3.80 -13.54
C ASN A 382 -1.53 -2.73 -14.35
N SER A 383 -2.41 -1.95 -13.72
CA SER A 383 -2.88 -0.69 -14.34
C SER A 383 -1.83 0.40 -14.20
N LEU A 384 -1.27 0.50 -12.98
CA LEU A 384 -0.19 1.39 -12.61
C LEU A 384 0.93 0.56 -11.97
N GLY A 385 2.17 0.65 -12.45
CA GLY A 385 3.25 -0.16 -11.88
C GLY A 385 3.63 0.25 -10.44
N PHE A 386 3.68 1.55 -10.16
CA PHE A 386 4.06 2.09 -8.85
C PHE A 386 3.36 3.40 -8.55
N THR A 387 2.88 3.53 -7.31
CA THR A 387 2.39 4.80 -6.74
C THR A 387 3.07 5.13 -5.42
N THR A 388 3.51 6.37 -5.28
CA THR A 388 3.60 7.02 -3.97
C THR A 388 2.79 8.29 -4.02
N ASP A 389 2.00 8.53 -2.98
CA ASP A 389 1.11 9.68 -2.90
C ASP A 389 1.00 10.25 -1.48
N VAL A 390 0.44 11.46 -1.42
CA VAL A 390 0.13 12.19 -0.18
C VAL A 390 -1.35 12.57 -0.08
N PHE A 391 -2.15 12.35 -1.13
CA PHE A 391 -3.54 12.84 -1.19
C PHE A 391 -4.54 11.89 -0.50
N THR A 392 -4.10 10.67 -0.18
CA THR A 392 -4.83 9.77 0.71
C THR A 392 -4.45 9.98 2.19
N ALA A 393 -3.46 10.83 2.48
CA ALA A 393 -2.76 10.90 3.75
C ALA A 393 -3.38 11.82 4.83
N ALA A 394 -4.69 12.02 4.84
CA ALA A 394 -5.34 12.86 5.85
C ALA A 394 -5.43 12.14 7.23
N GLY A 395 -4.28 11.80 7.82
CA GLY A 395 -4.14 11.17 9.13
C GLY A 395 -2.97 10.18 9.24
N HIS A 396 -2.40 9.77 8.11
CA HIS A 396 -1.17 8.99 8.03
C HIS A 396 0.02 9.86 8.49
N PRO A 397 0.96 9.32 9.28
CA PRO A 397 2.16 10.05 9.63
C PRO A 397 3.16 9.99 8.47
N GLY A 398 3.93 11.06 8.28
CA GLY A 398 5.00 11.09 7.27
C GLY A 398 4.88 12.22 6.27
N PHE A 399 3.74 12.91 6.22
CA PHE A 399 3.53 14.03 5.30
C PHE A 399 4.63 15.12 5.36
N PRO A 400 5.03 15.67 4.20
CA PRO A 400 4.85 15.05 2.89
C PRO A 400 5.79 13.86 2.75
N GLN A 401 5.37 12.84 1.99
CA GLN A 401 6.21 11.70 1.61
C GLN A 401 7.57 12.14 1.06
N GLN A 402 8.70 11.57 1.54
CA GLN A 402 10.02 11.93 1.00
C GLN A 402 11.07 10.80 0.97
N GLY A 403 11.98 10.93 0.00
CA GLY A 403 13.31 10.35 0.06
C GLY A 403 13.40 8.86 -0.25
N ASP A 404 12.48 8.34 -1.07
CA ASP A 404 12.57 6.99 -1.61
C ASP A 404 13.69 6.88 -2.66
N LEU A 405 14.26 5.69 -2.77
CA LEU A 405 15.19 5.31 -3.83
C LEU A 405 14.59 4.16 -4.62
N VAL A 406 14.20 4.44 -5.86
CA VAL A 406 13.65 3.49 -6.82
C VAL A 406 14.70 3.22 -7.89
N GLU A 407 15.41 2.09 -7.79
CA GLU A 407 16.53 1.80 -8.67
C GLU A 407 16.62 0.38 -9.23
N ALA A 408 17.17 0.23 -10.43
CA ALA A 408 17.41 -1.08 -11.06
C ALA A 408 16.16 -1.98 -11.16
N ASN A 409 14.96 -1.40 -11.22
CA ASN A 409 13.71 -2.13 -11.42
C ASN A 409 13.32 -2.20 -12.90
N ASN A 410 12.41 -3.12 -13.20
CA ASN A 410 11.72 -3.20 -14.49
C ASN A 410 10.25 -2.79 -14.31
N PHE A 411 9.83 -1.72 -14.98
CA PHE A 411 8.43 -1.30 -15.06
C PHE A 411 7.91 -1.49 -16.49
N TYR A 412 7.06 -2.47 -16.72
CA TYR A 412 6.65 -2.77 -18.08
C TYR A 412 5.27 -3.35 -18.27
N SER A 413 4.69 -3.12 -19.46
CA SER A 413 3.41 -3.68 -19.84
C SER A 413 2.31 -3.46 -18.79
N ASN A 414 2.36 -2.36 -18.03
CA ASN A 414 1.33 -2.00 -17.05
C ASN A 414 0.09 -1.43 -17.77
N ASN A 415 -0.51 -2.26 -18.62
CA ASN A 415 -1.64 -1.93 -19.49
C ASN A 415 -2.89 -2.75 -19.15
N TYR A 416 -2.84 -3.55 -18.07
CA TYR A 416 -3.99 -4.28 -17.58
C TYR A 416 -5.04 -3.28 -17.12
N ASN A 417 -6.30 -3.56 -17.44
CA ASN A 417 -7.40 -2.66 -17.16
C ASN A 417 -8.49 -3.38 -16.35
N PRO A 418 -8.45 -3.26 -15.01
CA PRO A 418 -9.41 -3.89 -14.12
C PRO A 418 -10.77 -3.18 -14.15
N TYR A 419 -10.89 -2.04 -14.83
CA TYR A 419 -12.15 -1.34 -15.03
C TYR A 419 -12.99 -1.92 -16.18
N LEU A 420 -12.43 -2.88 -16.94
CA LEU A 420 -13.16 -3.56 -18.02
C LEU A 420 -14.11 -4.65 -17.47
N PRO A 421 -15.23 -4.92 -18.17
CA PRO A 421 -16.10 -6.04 -17.83
C PRO A 421 -15.34 -7.37 -17.85
N GLY A 422 -15.65 -8.26 -16.91
CA GLY A 422 -15.04 -9.59 -16.82
C GLY A 422 -13.61 -9.59 -16.27
N SER A 423 -13.13 -8.45 -15.76
CA SER A 423 -11.92 -8.41 -14.94
C SER A 423 -12.07 -9.35 -13.73
N ASP A 424 -11.03 -10.12 -13.48
CA ASP A 424 -10.89 -10.99 -12.31
C ASP A 424 -10.30 -10.24 -11.10
N VAL A 425 -9.86 -9.00 -11.29
CA VAL A 425 -9.47 -8.06 -10.23
C VAL A 425 -10.55 -7.00 -10.11
N SER A 426 -11.00 -6.75 -8.87
CA SER A 426 -11.94 -5.70 -8.56
C SER A 426 -11.19 -4.46 -8.06
N PRO A 427 -11.09 -3.38 -8.84
CA PRO A 427 -10.27 -2.24 -8.47
C PRO A 427 -10.92 -1.42 -7.35
N THR A 428 -10.14 -1.03 -6.35
CA THR A 428 -10.59 -0.24 -5.19
C THR A 428 -10.07 1.19 -5.18
N VAL A 429 -9.19 1.54 -6.12
CA VAL A 429 -8.61 2.88 -6.29
C VAL A 429 -8.59 3.32 -7.76
N PRO A 430 -8.72 4.63 -8.03
CA PRO A 430 -8.59 5.19 -9.37
C PRO A 430 -7.12 5.42 -9.76
N VAL A 431 -6.65 4.75 -10.81
CA VAL A 431 -5.26 4.88 -11.29
C VAL A 431 -5.17 4.98 -12.82
N PRO A 432 -4.14 5.64 -13.37
CA PRO A 432 -3.95 5.80 -14.81
C PRO A 432 -3.44 4.51 -15.46
N VAL A 433 -4.36 3.72 -16.03
CA VAL A 433 -4.04 2.52 -16.83
C VAL A 433 -2.99 2.84 -17.90
N GLY A 434 -1.95 2.02 -18.02
CA GLY A 434 -0.90 2.20 -19.02
C GLY A 434 0.34 2.92 -18.48
N THR A 435 0.48 3.08 -17.16
CA THR A 435 1.51 3.93 -16.55
C THR A 435 2.54 3.12 -15.77
N ALA A 436 3.82 3.40 -16.01
CA ALA A 436 4.92 2.72 -15.32
C ALA A 436 4.93 3.04 -13.83
N LEU A 437 4.96 4.33 -13.49
CA LEU A 437 4.98 4.80 -12.11
C LEU A 437 4.51 6.25 -12.02
N TRP A 438 4.01 6.65 -10.87
CA TRP A 438 3.86 8.06 -10.53
C TRP A 438 4.46 8.40 -9.16
N ILE A 439 4.77 9.68 -8.98
CA ILE A 439 5.09 10.31 -7.70
C ILE A 439 4.13 11.49 -7.56
N ALA A 440 3.17 11.35 -6.64
CA ALA A 440 2.11 12.31 -6.43
C ALA A 440 2.34 13.07 -5.12
N GLY A 441 3.05 14.19 -5.22
CA GLY A 441 3.36 15.06 -4.10
C GLY A 441 4.57 14.64 -3.25
N GLY A 442 5.28 13.57 -3.63
CA GLY A 442 6.52 13.15 -2.97
C GLY A 442 7.69 14.11 -3.20
N ASN A 443 8.60 14.20 -2.22
CA ASN A 443 9.81 15.02 -2.28
C ASN A 443 11.10 14.20 -2.25
N ASP A 444 12.19 14.76 -2.77
CA ASP A 444 13.55 14.20 -2.64
C ASP A 444 13.70 12.74 -3.11
N ASN A 445 12.74 12.23 -3.88
CA ASN A 445 12.77 10.86 -4.37
C ASN A 445 13.78 10.73 -5.51
N VAL A 446 14.41 9.56 -5.60
CA VAL A 446 15.37 9.23 -6.65
C VAL A 446 14.88 8.04 -7.46
N VAL A 447 14.61 8.26 -8.75
CA VAL A 447 14.25 7.23 -9.72
C VAL A 447 15.40 7.06 -10.70
N ARG A 448 16.20 6.01 -10.55
CA ARG A 448 17.41 5.84 -11.36
C ARG A 448 17.64 4.44 -11.89
N GLN A 449 18.31 4.35 -13.04
CA GLN A 449 18.79 3.07 -13.58
C GLN A 449 17.68 2.00 -13.77
N ASN A 450 16.42 2.42 -13.88
CA ASN A 450 15.31 1.51 -14.14
C ASN A 450 15.16 1.26 -15.65
N HIS A 451 14.60 0.11 -16.02
CA HIS A 451 14.08 -0.14 -17.36
C HIS A 451 12.58 0.11 -17.37
N ILE A 452 12.14 1.05 -18.20
CA ILE A 452 10.73 1.48 -18.27
C ILE A 452 10.25 1.37 -19.71
N TYR A 453 9.43 0.37 -20.03
CA TYR A 453 9.10 0.02 -21.41
C TYR A 453 7.71 -0.59 -21.57
N ASP A 454 7.11 -0.51 -22.75
CA ASP A 454 5.78 -1.05 -23.07
C ASP A 454 4.63 -0.54 -22.16
N ASN A 455 4.76 0.63 -21.52
CA ASN A 455 3.68 1.27 -20.79
C ASN A 455 2.97 2.24 -21.73
N TRP A 456 1.76 1.91 -22.17
CA TRP A 456 1.14 2.54 -23.34
C TRP A 456 0.64 3.97 -23.09
N ARG A 457 0.53 4.38 -21.83
CA ARG A 457 0.26 5.77 -21.45
C ARG A 457 1.57 6.50 -21.23
N ARG A 458 2.31 6.12 -20.17
CA ARG A 458 3.42 6.90 -19.63
C ARG A 458 4.48 6.03 -18.98
N GLY A 459 5.72 6.49 -19.03
CA GLY A 459 6.75 6.13 -18.07
C GLY A 459 6.45 6.77 -16.71
N PRO A 460 7.38 7.53 -16.09
CA PRO A 460 7.10 8.25 -14.85
C PRO A 460 6.19 9.47 -15.01
N MET A 461 5.23 9.60 -14.11
CA MET A 461 4.49 10.84 -13.84
C MET A 461 5.00 11.50 -12.55
N LEU A 462 5.25 12.80 -12.56
CA LEU A 462 5.49 13.61 -11.37
C LEU A 462 4.43 14.71 -11.29
N PHE A 463 3.80 14.89 -10.14
CA PHE A 463 2.92 16.04 -9.92
C PHE A 463 2.84 16.47 -8.47
N SER A 464 2.50 17.75 -8.31
CA SER A 464 2.21 18.37 -7.03
C SER A 464 0.85 17.95 -6.50
N SER A 465 0.76 17.85 -5.18
CA SER A 465 -0.49 17.75 -4.44
C SER A 465 -0.53 18.96 -3.50
N PRO A 466 -1.21 20.05 -3.87
CA PRO A 466 -1.23 21.25 -3.04
C PRO A 466 -1.65 20.92 -1.61
N ASP A 467 -1.01 21.50 -0.60
CA ASP A 467 -1.33 21.22 0.80
C ASP A 467 -2.81 21.48 1.10
N ALA A 468 -3.39 22.51 0.46
CA ALA A 468 -4.82 22.81 0.52
C ALA A 468 -5.71 21.63 0.10
N ALA A 469 -5.25 20.78 -0.81
CA ALA A 469 -5.94 19.57 -1.26
C ALA A 469 -5.59 18.32 -0.44
N VAL A 470 -4.61 18.41 0.48
CA VAL A 470 -4.20 17.31 1.37
C VAL A 470 -4.75 17.52 2.77
N CYS A 471 -4.42 18.65 3.41
CA CYS A 471 -4.97 18.98 4.73
C CYS A 471 -6.34 19.68 4.65
N GLY A 472 -6.74 20.28 3.52
CA GLY A 472 -8.00 21.01 3.47
C GLY A 472 -7.96 22.27 4.35
N ASN A 473 -8.65 22.22 5.48
CA ASN A 473 -8.59 23.26 6.52
C ASN A 473 -7.77 22.82 7.75
N ARG A 474 -7.26 21.59 7.77
CA ARG A 474 -6.61 20.96 8.92
C ARG A 474 -5.24 21.56 9.25
N ASN A 475 -4.93 21.58 10.54
CA ASN A 475 -3.65 21.99 11.12
C ASN A 475 -2.99 20.89 11.98
N ASP A 476 -3.61 19.72 12.07
CA ASP A 476 -3.15 18.55 12.83
C ASP A 476 -2.32 17.57 12.00
N ILE A 477 -2.23 17.78 10.68
CA ILE A 477 -1.29 17.05 9.81
C ILE A 477 0.08 17.72 9.94
N PRO A 478 1.07 17.08 10.61
CA PRO A 478 2.37 17.69 10.79
C PRO A 478 2.99 18.04 9.44
N GLY A 479 3.43 19.29 9.29
CA GLY A 479 4.08 19.75 8.06
C GLY A 479 3.14 20.15 6.91
N CYS A 480 1.82 20.00 7.04
CA CYS A 480 0.85 20.49 6.04
C CYS A 480 0.34 21.87 6.42
N ASN A 481 0.44 22.84 5.50
CA ASN A 481 -0.14 24.16 5.66
C ASN A 481 -0.99 24.50 4.42
N PRO A 482 -2.31 24.71 4.55
CA PRO A 482 -3.19 24.90 3.39
C PRO A 482 -2.94 26.20 2.60
N LEU A 483 -2.04 27.07 3.07
CA LEU A 483 -1.59 28.26 2.37
C LEU A 483 -0.26 28.04 1.62
N THR A 484 0.32 26.85 1.68
CA THR A 484 1.58 26.49 1.05
C THR A 484 1.42 25.37 0.04
N VAL A 485 2.51 25.11 -0.68
CA VAL A 485 2.72 23.92 -1.48
C VAL A 485 4.03 23.32 -0.98
N SER A 486 3.94 22.22 -0.25
CA SER A 486 5.08 21.55 0.39
C SER A 486 5.54 20.30 -0.38
N THR A 487 4.90 20.01 -1.52
CA THR A 487 4.98 18.75 -2.23
C THR A 487 5.63 18.88 -3.62
N SER A 488 6.15 17.77 -4.15
CA SER A 488 6.79 17.67 -5.48
C SER A 488 8.05 18.56 -5.64
N TYR A 489 8.97 18.47 -4.69
CA TYR A 489 10.26 19.17 -4.71
C TYR A 489 11.45 18.20 -4.79
N ARG A 490 12.52 18.63 -5.48
CA ARG A 490 13.84 17.97 -5.43
C ARG A 490 13.89 16.51 -5.90
N ASN A 491 12.90 16.07 -6.68
CA ASN A 491 12.88 14.72 -7.23
C ASN A 491 13.90 14.56 -8.37
N LYS A 492 14.50 13.39 -8.49
CA LYS A 492 15.60 13.12 -9.43
C LYS A 492 15.31 11.90 -10.28
N PHE A 493 15.27 12.07 -11.59
CA PHE A 493 15.02 11.00 -12.55
C PHE A 493 16.24 10.85 -13.48
N TYR A 494 17.08 9.85 -13.29
CA TYR A 494 18.32 9.77 -14.08
C TYR A 494 18.82 8.38 -14.43
N GLY A 495 19.51 8.28 -15.56
CA GLY A 495 20.11 7.02 -16.01
C GLY A 495 19.09 5.91 -16.31
N ASN A 496 17.80 6.24 -16.40
CA ASN A 496 16.76 5.26 -16.75
C ASN A 496 16.82 4.93 -18.25
N THR A 497 16.49 3.69 -18.59
CA THR A 497 16.36 3.21 -19.96
C THR A 497 14.89 3.17 -20.35
N MET A 498 14.52 3.98 -21.32
CA MET A 498 13.13 4.24 -21.72
C MET A 498 12.81 3.55 -23.05
N GLY A 499 11.72 2.79 -23.08
CA GLY A 499 11.20 2.13 -24.28
C GLY A 499 12.02 0.94 -24.77
N VAL A 500 12.88 0.36 -23.90
CA VAL A 500 13.72 -0.80 -24.24
C VAL A 500 13.76 -1.77 -23.06
N SER A 501 13.49 -3.05 -23.34
CA SER A 501 13.63 -4.12 -22.36
C SER A 501 15.09 -4.37 -21.96
N PRO A 502 15.35 -5.08 -20.85
CA PRO A 502 16.71 -5.49 -20.48
C PRO A 502 17.43 -6.33 -21.55
N THR A 503 16.68 -7.03 -22.42
CA THR A 503 17.22 -7.80 -23.55
C THR A 503 17.53 -6.96 -24.79
N GLY A 504 17.31 -5.65 -24.75
CA GLY A 504 17.51 -4.75 -25.88
C GLY A 504 16.34 -4.67 -26.86
N THR A 505 15.20 -5.32 -26.56
CA THR A 505 14.01 -5.27 -27.40
C THR A 505 13.34 -3.91 -27.28
N VAL A 506 13.15 -3.23 -28.41
CA VAL A 506 12.45 -1.93 -28.45
C VAL A 506 10.96 -2.15 -28.22
N ALA A 507 10.46 -1.58 -27.13
CA ALA A 507 9.06 -1.62 -26.71
C ALA A 507 8.69 -0.25 -26.11
N PRO A 508 8.30 0.72 -26.96
CA PRO A 508 8.14 2.11 -26.54
C PRO A 508 7.05 2.32 -25.50
N ASN A 509 7.24 3.31 -24.62
CA ASN A 509 6.16 3.88 -23.82
C ASN A 509 5.32 4.84 -24.69
N GLY A 510 4.13 5.23 -24.20
CA GLY A 510 3.35 6.31 -24.82
C GLY A 510 4.09 7.64 -24.78
N VAL A 511 4.48 8.07 -23.57
CA VAL A 511 5.37 9.20 -23.31
C VAL A 511 6.36 8.78 -22.22
N ASP A 512 7.65 9.06 -22.36
CA ASP A 512 8.65 8.57 -21.40
C ASP A 512 8.56 9.30 -20.06
N PHE A 513 8.32 10.61 -20.03
CA PHE A 513 8.16 11.37 -18.79
C PHE A 513 6.99 12.35 -18.85
N TRP A 514 6.26 12.47 -17.76
CA TRP A 514 5.17 13.42 -17.63
C TRP A 514 5.33 14.20 -16.33
N TRP A 515 5.21 15.51 -16.38
CA TRP A 515 5.34 16.41 -15.24
C TRP A 515 4.34 17.55 -15.35
N ASP A 516 3.56 17.77 -14.29
CA ASP A 516 2.62 18.91 -14.24
C ASP A 516 3.33 20.27 -14.26
N ALA A 517 4.62 20.30 -13.90
CA ALA A 517 5.42 21.50 -13.78
C ALA A 517 4.81 22.52 -12.81
N PHE A 518 4.13 22.08 -11.76
CA PHE A 518 3.31 22.94 -10.90
C PHE A 518 4.03 24.25 -10.51
N PRO A 519 3.38 25.42 -10.64
CA PRO A 519 4.00 26.71 -10.38
C PRO A 519 4.68 26.79 -9.01
N GLY A 520 5.96 27.14 -8.99
CA GLY A 520 6.74 27.32 -7.76
C GLY A 520 7.36 26.06 -7.17
N ASN A 521 7.10 24.87 -7.74
CA ASN A 521 7.92 23.70 -7.44
C ASN A 521 9.35 23.90 -7.97
N THR A 522 10.35 23.40 -7.25
CA THR A 522 11.77 23.54 -7.63
C THR A 522 12.57 22.28 -7.40
N GLY A 523 13.71 22.17 -8.07
CA GLY A 523 14.68 21.09 -7.83
C GLY A 523 14.37 19.75 -8.49
N ASN A 524 13.28 19.64 -9.25
CA ASN A 524 12.96 18.41 -9.98
C ASN A 524 13.83 18.29 -11.23
N CYS A 525 14.63 17.23 -11.37
CA CYS A 525 15.68 17.17 -12.39
C CYS A 525 15.68 15.83 -13.14
N TRP A 526 15.96 15.89 -14.45
CA TRP A 526 15.99 14.75 -15.37
C TRP A 526 17.28 14.75 -16.21
N TRP A 527 18.17 13.78 -16.02
CA TRP A 527 19.43 13.73 -16.78
C TRP A 527 19.89 12.32 -17.10
N GLY A 528 20.69 12.17 -18.16
CA GLY A 528 21.29 10.88 -18.53
C GLY A 528 20.32 9.74 -18.84
N ASN A 529 19.01 10.02 -18.98
CA ASN A 529 18.01 9.05 -19.39
C ASN A 529 18.19 8.70 -20.87
N LYS A 530 18.06 7.42 -21.21
CA LYS A 530 18.33 6.89 -22.56
C LYS A 530 17.03 6.41 -23.18
N ALA A 531 16.79 6.76 -24.44
CA ALA A 531 15.71 6.18 -25.24
C ALA A 531 16.22 5.00 -26.08
N ALA A 532 15.30 4.35 -26.78
CA ALA A 532 15.63 3.35 -27.79
C ALA A 532 16.65 3.87 -28.84
N PRO A 533 17.50 2.99 -29.42
CA PRO A 533 18.45 3.39 -30.46
C PRO A 533 17.78 4.19 -31.59
N GLY A 534 18.36 5.35 -31.92
CA GLY A 534 17.83 6.25 -32.95
C GLY A 534 16.60 7.08 -32.52
N LYS A 535 16.19 7.02 -31.25
CA LYS A 535 15.10 7.83 -30.66
C LYS A 535 15.63 8.79 -29.61
N LYS A 536 14.80 9.77 -29.26
CA LYS A 536 15.01 10.68 -28.13
C LYS A 536 14.00 10.35 -27.03
N VAL A 537 14.38 10.63 -25.79
CA VAL A 537 13.44 10.57 -24.66
C VAL A 537 12.30 11.55 -24.93
N THR A 538 11.08 11.08 -24.79
CA THR A 538 9.86 11.87 -24.98
C THR A 538 9.34 12.40 -23.65
N SER A 539 8.76 13.59 -23.64
CA SER A 539 8.20 14.14 -22.40
C SER A 539 7.05 15.11 -22.61
N SER A 540 6.23 15.26 -21.57
CA SER A 540 5.29 16.37 -21.40
C SER A 540 5.58 17.06 -20.05
N PRO A 541 6.07 18.32 -20.02
CA PRO A 541 6.36 19.19 -21.16
C PRO A 541 7.49 18.67 -22.05
N ALA A 542 7.58 19.20 -23.28
CA ALA A 542 8.55 18.76 -24.30
C ALA A 542 10.02 18.91 -23.88
N ASN A 543 10.30 19.76 -22.89
CA ASN A 543 11.62 19.94 -22.30
C ASN A 543 11.54 19.75 -20.79
N LEU A 544 12.42 18.92 -20.23
CA LEU A 544 12.57 18.72 -18.81
C LEU A 544 13.89 19.32 -18.31
N PRO A 545 13.94 19.90 -17.10
CA PRO A 545 15.16 20.47 -16.54
C PRO A 545 16.24 19.41 -16.28
N ASP A 546 17.40 19.53 -16.93
CA ASP A 546 18.58 18.67 -16.70
C ASP A 546 19.34 19.03 -15.40
N CYS A 547 19.26 20.31 -15.01
CA CYS A 547 19.92 20.85 -13.81
C CYS A 547 21.46 20.66 -13.81
N TYR A 548 22.12 20.78 -14.95
CA TYR A 548 23.57 20.50 -15.11
C TYR A 548 23.94 19.10 -14.58
N SER A 549 23.25 18.09 -15.11
CA SER A 549 23.34 16.69 -14.67
C SER A 549 23.07 16.54 -13.17
N GLY A 550 22.01 17.20 -12.71
CA GLY A 550 21.59 17.21 -11.30
C GLY A 550 22.45 18.03 -10.34
N ARG A 551 23.53 18.70 -10.79
CA ARG A 551 24.44 19.49 -9.92
C ARG A 551 23.87 20.84 -9.50
N ALA A 552 22.89 21.36 -10.24
CA ALA A 552 22.29 22.66 -10.02
C ALA A 552 20.76 22.57 -9.96
N PRO A 553 20.19 21.92 -8.93
CA PRO A 553 18.74 21.73 -8.83
C PRO A 553 17.95 23.04 -8.77
N TRP A 554 18.55 24.13 -8.30
CA TRP A 554 17.91 25.46 -8.26
C TRP A 554 17.56 26.04 -9.64
N LEU A 555 18.04 25.44 -10.74
CA LEU A 555 17.67 25.83 -12.10
C LEU A 555 16.35 25.22 -12.57
N SER A 556 15.85 24.20 -11.87
CA SER A 556 14.54 23.64 -12.14
C SER A 556 13.48 24.42 -11.39
N VAL A 557 12.58 25.04 -12.14
CA VAL A 557 11.42 25.79 -11.63
C VAL A 557 10.20 25.39 -12.45
N GLY A 558 9.13 24.99 -11.77
CA GLY A 558 7.82 24.75 -12.37
C GLY A 558 7.11 26.08 -12.66
N PHE A 559 6.61 26.22 -13.89
CA PHE A 559 5.83 27.38 -14.36
C PHE A 559 4.39 27.01 -14.75
N GLY A 560 4.01 25.77 -14.50
CA GLY A 560 2.76 25.14 -14.88
C GLY A 560 2.77 24.53 -16.28
N ASN A 561 1.88 23.56 -16.49
CA ASN A 561 1.57 23.01 -17.81
C ASN A 561 0.06 22.81 -17.89
N LEU A 562 -0.62 23.72 -18.60
CA LEU A 562 -2.07 23.75 -18.72
C LEU A 562 -2.69 22.42 -19.15
N SER A 563 -2.08 21.70 -20.09
CA SER A 563 -2.63 20.42 -20.56
C SER A 563 -2.51 19.34 -19.48
N ASN A 564 -1.37 19.29 -18.81
CA ASN A 564 -1.08 18.30 -17.79
C ASN A 564 -1.91 18.57 -16.52
N GLU A 565 -1.98 19.82 -16.08
CA GLU A 565 -2.82 20.25 -14.96
C GLU A 565 -4.31 20.07 -15.25
N ALA A 566 -4.77 20.35 -16.47
CA ALA A 566 -6.16 20.11 -16.86
C ALA A 566 -6.50 18.61 -16.82
N GLU A 567 -5.58 17.73 -17.21
CA GLU A 567 -5.78 16.29 -17.07
C GLU A 567 -5.84 15.87 -15.61
N LEU A 568 -4.95 16.36 -14.75
CA LEU A 568 -5.01 16.11 -13.32
C LEU A 568 -6.35 16.59 -12.76
N LEU A 569 -6.72 17.84 -13.03
CA LEU A 569 -7.99 18.39 -12.58
C LEU A 569 -9.16 17.53 -13.06
N THR A 570 -9.17 17.13 -14.33
CA THR A 570 -10.21 16.28 -14.88
C THR A 570 -10.27 14.94 -14.13
N CYS A 571 -9.16 14.23 -14.01
CA CYS A 571 -9.12 12.87 -13.46
C CYS A 571 -9.19 12.75 -11.94
N ILE A 572 -8.69 13.77 -11.25
CA ILE A 572 -8.69 13.88 -9.80
C ILE A 572 -10.03 14.45 -9.33
N THR A 573 -10.73 15.26 -10.13
CA THR A 573 -12.13 15.67 -9.82
C THR A 573 -13.13 14.54 -10.11
N GLN A 574 -14.22 14.51 -9.35
CA GLN A 574 -15.10 13.35 -9.24
C GLN A 574 -16.04 13.16 -10.44
N ASP A 575 -16.39 14.25 -11.14
CA ASP A 575 -17.45 14.25 -12.15
C ASP A 575 -17.07 13.54 -13.46
N THR A 576 -15.84 13.03 -13.58
CA THR A 576 -15.33 12.45 -14.83
C THR A 576 -14.78 11.03 -14.69
N ARG A 577 -14.92 10.40 -13.51
CA ARG A 577 -14.29 9.11 -13.18
C ARG A 577 -14.92 7.85 -13.81
N ALA A 578 -15.83 8.01 -14.76
CA ALA A 578 -16.40 6.92 -15.53
C ALA A 578 -15.50 6.54 -16.74
N PRO A 579 -15.40 5.27 -17.19
CA PRO A 579 -14.64 4.86 -18.35
C PRO A 579 -15.42 5.29 -19.58
N GLY A 580 -14.73 5.97 -20.49
CA GLY A 580 -15.38 6.70 -21.58
C GLY A 580 -15.89 8.08 -21.17
N GLY A 581 -15.72 8.49 -19.91
CA GLY A 581 -15.83 9.88 -19.47
C GLY A 581 -14.62 10.73 -19.90
N ALA A 582 -14.60 12.00 -19.48
CA ALA A 582 -13.53 12.93 -19.87
C ALA A 582 -12.15 12.57 -19.29
N CYS A 583 -12.08 11.82 -18.19
CA CYS A 583 -10.81 11.36 -17.65
C CYS A 583 -10.24 10.18 -18.45
N PRO A 584 -9.05 10.31 -19.07
CA PRO A 584 -8.49 9.23 -19.87
C PRO A 584 -7.95 8.06 -19.05
N TRP A 585 -7.77 8.17 -17.72
CA TRP A 585 -7.07 7.18 -16.87
C TRP A 585 -7.67 5.78 -16.88
N TYR A 586 -8.99 5.64 -17.03
CA TYR A 586 -9.71 4.36 -16.94
C TYR A 586 -9.77 3.59 -18.26
N THR A 587 -9.17 4.14 -19.33
CA THR A 587 -9.12 3.50 -20.64
C THR A 587 -7.72 2.96 -20.90
N THR A 588 -7.63 1.76 -21.48
CA THR A 588 -6.34 1.25 -21.96
C THR A 588 -5.92 2.09 -23.17
N PRO A 589 -4.77 2.78 -23.14
CA PRO A 589 -4.30 3.53 -24.29
C PRO A 589 -4.02 2.60 -25.48
N ALA A 590 -4.01 3.15 -26.70
CA ALA A 590 -3.52 2.40 -27.84
C ALA A 590 -2.03 2.06 -27.67
N LYS A 591 -1.61 0.87 -28.10
CA LYS A 591 -0.20 0.50 -28.11
C LYS A 591 0.59 1.49 -28.99
N PRO A 592 1.69 2.08 -28.50
CA PRO A 592 2.47 3.02 -29.30
C PRO A 592 2.93 2.39 -30.63
N GLY A 593 2.79 3.14 -31.72
CA GLY A 593 3.10 2.66 -33.07
C GLY A 593 1.96 1.89 -33.76
N THR A 594 0.79 1.75 -33.14
CA THR A 594 -0.42 1.22 -33.77
C THR A 594 -1.45 2.32 -34.02
N ALA A 595 -2.26 2.19 -35.08
CA ALA A 595 -3.37 3.10 -35.33
C ALA A 595 -4.47 2.93 -34.27
N ASN A 596 -5.06 4.04 -33.82
CA ASN A 596 -6.08 4.08 -32.76
C ASN A 596 -7.18 3.04 -32.98
N ARG A 597 -7.31 2.11 -32.02
CA ARG A 597 -8.56 1.39 -31.75
C ARG A 597 -8.97 1.68 -30.33
N THR A 598 -9.97 2.53 -30.17
CA THR A 598 -10.76 2.65 -28.94
C THR A 598 -12.14 2.07 -29.20
N ALA A 599 -12.55 1.11 -28.38
CA ALA A 599 -13.94 0.81 -28.13
C ALA A 599 -14.07 0.46 -26.64
N PRO A 600 -14.83 1.22 -25.84
CA PRO A 600 -15.29 0.76 -24.54
C PRO A 600 -16.38 -0.30 -24.74
N GLY A 601 -16.19 -1.49 -24.18
CA GLY A 601 -17.23 -2.51 -24.10
C GLY A 601 -18.29 -2.13 -23.06
N LYS A 602 -19.56 -2.42 -23.36
CA LYS A 602 -20.70 -2.28 -22.43
C LYS A 602 -20.67 -3.39 -21.38
N THR A 603 -21.03 -3.07 -20.14
CA THR A 603 -20.94 -3.90 -18.93
C THR A 603 -22.18 -4.73 -18.62
N ALA A 604 -21.96 -5.90 -18.00
CA ALA A 604 -22.88 -6.60 -17.10
C ALA A 604 -22.13 -6.98 -15.79
N ALA A 605 -22.89 -7.22 -14.72
CA ALA A 605 -22.53 -7.20 -13.29
C ALA A 605 -22.10 -8.55 -12.66
N ALA A 606 -21.48 -8.53 -11.46
CA ALA A 606 -22.03 -9.02 -10.16
C ALA A 606 -20.96 -9.49 -9.12
N ASN A 607 -21.13 -8.96 -7.88
CA ASN A 607 -21.02 -9.53 -6.52
C ASN A 607 -19.70 -10.04 -5.89
N GLU A 608 -19.41 -9.57 -4.66
CA GLU A 608 -19.57 -10.32 -3.39
C GLU A 608 -19.56 -9.35 -2.17
N ASN A 609 -20.46 -9.60 -1.21
CA ASN A 609 -20.68 -8.98 0.12
C ASN A 609 -21.75 -7.88 0.26
N GLU A 610 -22.92 -8.30 0.74
CA GLU A 610 -23.89 -7.49 1.49
C GLU A 610 -23.66 -7.75 2.98
N GLU A 611 -23.11 -6.80 3.73
CA GLU A 611 -23.24 -6.76 5.19
C GLU A 611 -23.01 -5.33 5.69
N ASP A 612 -23.93 -4.87 6.56
CA ASP A 612 -24.05 -3.50 7.07
C ASP A 612 -23.16 -3.27 8.30
N GLY A 613 -22.45 -2.12 8.35
CA GLY A 613 -22.19 -1.46 9.63
C GLY A 613 -20.83 -0.81 9.88
N SER A 614 -19.80 -1.08 9.07
CA SER A 614 -18.47 -0.45 9.22
C SER A 614 -18.03 0.25 7.94
N LEU A 615 -17.45 1.45 8.07
CA LEU A 615 -17.02 2.30 6.95
C LEU A 615 -16.09 1.58 5.96
N SER A 616 -15.25 0.65 6.42
CA SER A 616 -14.32 -0.11 5.58
C SER A 616 -15.02 -1.06 4.59
N HIS A 617 -16.26 -1.47 4.89
CA HIS A 617 -17.04 -2.41 4.07
C HIS A 617 -18.03 -1.69 3.13
N VAL A 618 -18.08 -0.36 3.19
CA VAL A 618 -19.00 0.43 2.38
C VAL A 618 -18.37 0.74 1.03
N ASP A 619 -18.97 0.21 -0.02
CA ASP A 619 -18.57 0.43 -1.40
C ASP A 619 -19.72 0.95 -2.27
N CYS A 620 -19.44 1.12 -3.56
CA CYS A 620 -20.42 1.58 -4.51
C CYS A 620 -21.52 0.58 -4.84
N LEU A 621 -21.34 -0.72 -4.59
CA LEU A 621 -22.42 -1.70 -4.68
C LEU A 621 -23.39 -1.49 -3.52
N TRP A 622 -22.87 -1.43 -2.30
CA TRP A 622 -23.65 -1.09 -1.11
C TRP A 622 -24.43 0.22 -1.32
N TRP A 623 -23.76 1.27 -1.81
CA TRP A 623 -24.43 2.54 -2.12
C TRP A 623 -25.63 2.33 -3.05
N LYS A 624 -25.52 1.50 -4.09
CA LYS A 624 -26.61 1.26 -5.05
C LYS A 624 -27.75 0.43 -4.47
N THR A 625 -27.46 -0.54 -3.61
CA THR A 625 -28.44 -1.56 -3.19
C THR A 625 -29.18 -1.19 -1.91
N VAL A 626 -28.60 -0.38 -1.03
CA VAL A 626 -29.22 -0.03 0.25
C VAL A 626 -30.24 1.11 0.16
N THR A 627 -31.10 1.17 1.19
CA THR A 627 -32.17 2.17 1.27
C THR A 627 -31.63 3.59 1.46
N PRO A 628 -32.39 4.64 1.08
CA PRO A 628 -32.01 6.02 1.39
C PRO A 628 -31.74 6.29 2.88
N ALA A 629 -32.43 5.59 3.79
CA ALA A 629 -32.20 5.71 5.23
C ALA A 629 -30.85 5.13 5.66
N GLN A 630 -30.45 3.98 5.11
CA GLN A 630 -29.11 3.42 5.32
C GLN A 630 -28.04 4.31 4.72
N ARG A 631 -28.25 4.84 3.49
CA ARG A 631 -27.35 5.83 2.88
C ARG A 631 -27.16 7.05 3.77
N GLN A 632 -28.27 7.60 4.27
CA GLN A 632 -28.24 8.75 5.16
C GLN A 632 -27.49 8.44 6.46
N HIS A 633 -27.77 7.29 7.09
CA HIS A 633 -27.05 6.84 8.27
C HIS A 633 -25.55 6.72 8.01
N MET A 634 -25.15 6.18 6.87
CA MET A 634 -23.73 6.08 6.52
C MET A 634 -23.11 7.44 6.21
N LEU A 635 -23.83 8.36 5.60
CA LEU A 635 -23.39 9.75 5.45
C LEU A 635 -23.26 10.44 6.81
N ASP A 636 -24.13 10.13 7.77
CA ASP A 636 -24.03 10.59 9.15
C ASP A 636 -22.80 10.00 9.85
N VAL A 637 -22.54 8.69 9.69
CA VAL A 637 -21.34 8.02 10.21
C VAL A 637 -20.09 8.62 9.56
N MET A 638 -20.05 8.78 8.24
CA MET A 638 -18.98 9.46 7.53
C MET A 638 -18.81 10.88 8.08
N ARG A 639 -19.86 11.70 8.16
CA ARG A 639 -19.76 13.02 8.78
C ARG A 639 -19.33 12.97 10.24
N GLN A 640 -19.65 11.93 11.00
CA GLN A 640 -19.24 11.81 12.38
C GLN A 640 -17.76 11.44 12.47
N VAL A 641 -17.29 10.49 11.65
CA VAL A 641 -15.89 10.06 11.59
C VAL A 641 -15.03 11.15 11.00
N PHE A 642 -15.42 11.66 9.83
CA PHE A 642 -14.75 12.74 9.13
C PHE A 642 -14.94 14.09 9.83
N GLY A 643 -15.99 14.25 10.64
CA GLY A 643 -16.38 15.47 11.37
C GLY A 643 -16.10 15.51 12.86
N ALA A 644 -15.58 14.44 13.46
CA ALA A 644 -15.37 14.34 14.90
C ALA A 644 -14.46 15.45 15.45
N ARG A 645 -14.71 15.91 16.69
CA ARG A 645 -13.84 16.88 17.35
C ARG A 645 -12.48 16.28 17.70
N ILE A 646 -11.40 16.92 17.27
CA ILE A 646 -10.01 16.49 17.57
C ILE A 646 -9.32 17.53 18.47
N GLY A 647 -8.82 17.08 19.64
CA GLY A 647 -8.05 17.88 20.62
C GLY A 647 -8.72 17.99 22.01
N SER A 648 -7.93 18.21 23.07
CA SER A 648 -8.44 18.47 24.43
C SER A 648 -8.44 19.96 24.80
N SER A 649 -9.61 20.48 25.20
CA SER A 649 -9.93 21.87 25.61
C SER A 649 -9.72 22.98 24.56
N ASP A 650 -10.59 24.00 24.60
CA ASP A 650 -10.71 25.31 23.90
C ASP A 650 -10.24 25.48 22.43
N HIS A 651 -9.58 24.51 21.82
CA HIS A 651 -8.96 24.52 20.49
C HIS A 651 -9.31 23.22 19.72
N ALA A 652 -10.46 22.61 20.03
CA ALA A 652 -10.96 21.42 19.33
C ALA A 652 -11.51 21.77 17.95
N ALA A 653 -11.11 21.03 16.91
CA ALA A 653 -11.47 21.32 15.53
C ALA A 653 -12.42 20.23 14.94
N ILE A 654 -13.28 20.57 13.94
CA ILE A 654 -14.37 19.76 13.29
C ILE A 654 -14.23 19.52 11.75
N GLY A 655 -14.53 18.34 11.22
CA GLY A 655 -14.18 17.82 9.87
C GLY A 655 -14.18 18.73 8.68
N GLY A 656 -13.24 18.52 7.76
CA GLY A 656 -13.61 18.69 6.36
C GLY A 656 -14.64 17.61 6.00
N THR A 657 -15.91 17.98 5.91
CA THR A 657 -17.01 17.06 5.55
C THR A 657 -17.71 17.56 4.31
N LEU A 658 -18.30 16.63 3.56
CA LEU A 658 -19.23 16.94 2.50
C LEU A 658 -20.63 17.14 3.07
N THR A 659 -21.40 18.07 2.49
CA THR A 659 -22.85 18.10 2.68
C THR A 659 -23.48 16.80 2.15
N ASP A 660 -24.70 16.46 2.60
CA ASP A 660 -25.43 15.31 2.06
C ASP A 660 -25.56 15.36 0.54
N GLU A 661 -25.81 16.55 0.00
CA GLU A 661 -25.93 16.76 -1.44
C GLU A 661 -24.59 16.54 -2.17
N GLN A 662 -23.49 17.08 -1.62
CA GLN A 662 -22.16 16.86 -2.17
C GLN A 662 -21.79 15.38 -2.13
N ALA A 663 -21.92 14.72 -0.98
CA ALA A 663 -21.59 13.31 -0.81
C ALA A 663 -22.44 12.40 -1.69
N THR A 664 -23.75 12.67 -1.77
CA THR A 664 -24.67 11.95 -2.65
C THR A 664 -24.30 12.14 -4.11
N THR A 665 -23.83 13.33 -4.50
CA THR A 665 -23.35 13.60 -5.86
C THR A 665 -22.04 12.86 -6.15
N VAL A 666 -21.07 12.90 -5.22
CA VAL A 666 -19.80 12.16 -5.33
C VAL A 666 -20.06 10.68 -5.55
N PHE A 667 -20.88 10.09 -4.68
CA PHE A 667 -21.19 8.68 -4.74
C PHE A 667 -22.09 8.36 -5.93
N GLY A 668 -23.06 9.22 -6.25
CA GLY A 668 -23.86 9.09 -7.46
C GLY A 668 -22.99 9.00 -8.72
N ASN A 669 -22.01 9.89 -8.87
CA ASN A 669 -21.14 9.96 -10.04
C ASN A 669 -20.07 8.86 -10.04
N ALA A 670 -19.38 8.66 -8.92
CA ALA A 670 -18.32 7.66 -8.80
C ALA A 670 -18.87 6.23 -8.83
N CYS A 671 -20.06 6.01 -8.29
CA CYS A 671 -20.70 4.71 -8.26
C CYS A 671 -21.59 4.46 -9.48
N ALA A 672 -22.09 5.46 -10.21
CA ALA A 672 -22.90 5.24 -11.42
C ALA A 672 -22.35 4.13 -12.35
N PRO A 673 -21.03 4.04 -12.61
CA PRO A 673 -20.51 3.02 -13.51
C PRO A 673 -20.60 1.60 -12.92
N ALA A 674 -20.80 0.60 -13.79
CA ALA A 674 -21.06 -0.78 -13.35
C ALA A 674 -19.84 -1.53 -12.78
N TYR A 675 -18.61 -1.17 -13.17
CA TYR A 675 -17.38 -1.77 -12.62
C TYR A 675 -16.97 -1.13 -11.29
N ALA A 676 -17.51 0.05 -10.95
CA ALA A 676 -17.09 0.80 -9.78
C ALA A 676 -17.61 0.17 -8.48
N THR A 677 -18.28 -0.99 -8.53
CA THR A 677 -18.97 -1.63 -7.40
C THR A 677 -18.10 -1.74 -6.14
N ALA A 678 -16.82 -2.06 -6.27
CA ALA A 678 -15.91 -2.20 -5.12
C ALA A 678 -15.16 -0.91 -4.75
N PHE A 679 -15.46 0.24 -5.37
CA PHE A 679 -14.86 1.50 -4.95
C PHE A 679 -15.34 1.83 -3.54
N LYS A 680 -14.38 1.86 -2.61
CA LYS A 680 -14.65 2.17 -1.21
C LYS A 680 -15.17 3.60 -1.09
N LEU A 681 -16.38 3.75 -0.56
CA LEU A 681 -17.02 5.06 -0.46
C LEU A 681 -16.24 6.02 0.43
N TYR A 682 -15.63 5.52 1.51
CA TYR A 682 -14.86 6.36 2.42
C TYR A 682 -13.61 6.93 1.71
N LYS A 683 -12.96 6.19 0.80
CA LYS A 683 -11.83 6.71 -0.02
C LYS A 683 -12.31 7.80 -0.96
N LEU A 684 -13.46 7.57 -1.61
CA LEU A 684 -14.09 8.56 -2.47
C LEU A 684 -14.50 9.82 -1.71
N TYR A 685 -15.06 9.66 -0.50
CA TYR A 685 -15.50 10.73 0.39
C TYR A 685 -14.31 11.55 0.90
N ASN A 686 -13.27 10.90 1.42
CA ASN A 686 -12.06 11.57 1.89
C ASN A 686 -11.42 12.38 0.77
N HIS A 687 -11.17 11.72 -0.36
CA HIS A 687 -10.65 12.37 -1.56
C HIS A 687 -11.58 13.50 -2.04
N ALA A 688 -12.87 13.46 -1.75
CA ALA A 688 -13.80 14.50 -2.16
C ALA A 688 -13.84 15.68 -1.20
N ALA A 689 -13.93 15.42 0.09
CA ALA A 689 -13.97 16.41 1.16
C ALA A 689 -12.71 17.29 1.13
N ALA A 690 -11.55 16.69 0.81
CA ALA A 690 -10.28 17.41 0.68
C ALA A 690 -10.29 18.51 -0.40
N PHE A 691 -11.16 18.42 -1.41
CA PHE A 691 -11.24 19.38 -2.53
C PHE A 691 -12.50 20.25 -2.51
N MET A 692 -13.62 19.77 -1.92
CA MET A 692 -14.94 20.41 -2.05
C MET A 692 -15.38 21.22 -0.82
N ALA A 693 -14.71 21.08 0.33
CA ALA A 693 -15.05 21.80 1.57
C ALA A 693 -14.77 23.33 1.52
N LYS A 694 -14.45 23.88 0.33
CA LYS A 694 -14.12 25.29 0.10
C LYS A 694 -15.01 25.99 -0.95
N ARG A 695 -16.27 25.60 -1.09
CA ARG A 695 -17.26 26.46 -1.76
C ARG A 695 -18.31 26.95 -0.78
#